data_AF-A0A5C5W5V8-F1
#
_entry.id   AF-A0A5C5W5V8-F1
#
_cell.length_a   1.000
_cell.length_b   1.000
_cell.length_c   1.000
_cell.angle_alpha   90.00
_cell.angle_beta   90.00
_cell.angle_gamma   90.00
#
_symmetry.space_group_name_H-M   'P 1'
#
loop_
_entity.id
_entity.type
_entity.pdbx_description
1 polymer ?
#
loop_
_entity_poly.entity_id
_entity_poly.type
_entity_poly.pdbx_seq_one_letter_code
_entity_poly.pdbx_strand_id
1 'polypeptide(L)'
;MFTVGRRLALAGGLALLLVGCWVGGAPGAADRSPARKGVACRVYPQGFSACYAPGTTQDHLRDLQLRLGLALPSGAGAYSAGRRWLETATDGLVGGDDTITLTYSFVPDGDIPTTAFQGITELPNTLFETLNGEFGSPQAWQAIVAEIFSHWSTLTGVKYVLEPNDDGASWPSAEGILGVRGDVRIIAVDADGPSGLLALNFFPSLGDMMLDANEAWGDSRNDFVFLRNVMLHEHGHGLGLGHVVPLSETKLMEPFYSEAFFGPQDDDIRGANLFYGDRFESNGSAGTAASLGQFSEGRIIDNLSLHARTDADWYSLTVPAGTLLGIDVIPVGSTYVVGPTDVPNPPPPQSINTTTVQRLSIEVRNSTGTTVLGAAEAAAPGEEANVSGVDVGSGAVRIKVFSAPTGSVSDVQRYQLRMLERAVLPRTLRIQSAPTGGVAITYSPQDLSGGSGATSNAERTFASGASVTLTAPATFNGEPLGRWKLDGQNQPVGQRDLTVQMNRDHTVIADYSDALIVDAGADRKVVIGGQVALSAVAVGGAPPYTFRWTPAGSLTAANTANPIASPLQTTTYTVTVTDNLGTEEVDEVTVQVVPRLSVNLGDRVPVAAGLPFTIVGNVAGGIEPYEFAWSPLAAADRVQGASLTTVADAAKRFTLTVTDSSAARASDSVDVEIAKPLTAELGPDLTVLKNTTLRIEARLSEGVKPYTIIWSTNAKLVSADGLSATVTPEATSVYRVIATDAVGQSAVAEQRIVVASPVSLRIQADPAMIGSGNSSTLTAVVEGGAPPFTIRWAPANLVSDAAALTTVASPPSTTTFACTVQDALNQVATAELEIKVSSGSNLLAGDDTAADAPSPLLGGPACGTAALTATLVAIVGMMLTRR
;
A
#
# COMPACT_ATOMS: atom_id res chain seq x y z
N MET A 1 -8.82 -36.55 24.46
CA MET A 1 -7.95 -36.71 25.64
C MET A 1 -6.68 -37.42 25.18
N PHE A 2 -5.64 -36.64 24.85
CA PHE A 2 -4.23 -37.04 24.67
C PHE A 2 -3.38 -35.76 24.79
N THR A 3 -2.12 -35.94 25.13
CA THR A 3 -1.41 -35.24 26.21
C THR A 3 -0.56 -34.05 25.74
N VAL A 4 -0.46 -33.05 26.62
CA VAL A 4 0.46 -31.89 26.53
C VAL A 4 1.92 -32.35 26.60
N GLY A 5 2.79 -31.81 25.73
CA GLY A 5 4.23 -31.81 25.99
C GLY A 5 5.15 -31.55 24.79
N ARG A 6 5.44 -30.28 24.49
CA ARG A 6 6.82 -29.77 24.28
C ARG A 6 6.81 -28.23 24.30
N ARG A 7 7.59 -27.64 25.21
CA ARG A 7 7.98 -26.23 25.16
C ARG A 7 9.06 -26.09 24.09
N LEU A 8 8.84 -25.29 23.05
CA LEU A 8 9.96 -24.65 22.35
C LEU A 8 10.39 -23.45 23.19
N ALA A 9 11.61 -23.48 23.71
CA ALA A 9 12.25 -22.32 24.30
C ALA A 9 13.06 -21.63 23.20
N LEU A 10 12.52 -20.56 22.62
CA LEU A 10 13.33 -19.52 21.98
C LEU A 10 13.73 -18.53 23.09
N ALA A 11 15.02 -18.25 23.18
CA ALA A 11 15.55 -17.37 24.21
C ALA A 11 15.16 -15.91 23.88
N GLY A 12 14.24 -15.37 24.68
CA GLY A 12 13.99 -13.92 24.79
C GLY A 12 12.73 -13.41 24.06
N GLY A 13 11.53 -13.72 24.57
CA GLY A 13 10.33 -12.91 24.25
C GLY A 13 8.98 -13.61 24.00
N LEU A 14 8.74 -14.81 24.55
CA LEU A 14 7.40 -15.42 24.77
C LEU A 14 6.38 -15.38 23.60
N ALA A 15 6.63 -16.16 22.56
CA ALA A 15 5.58 -16.71 21.71
C ALA A 15 4.99 -17.99 22.34
N LEU A 16 3.66 -18.10 22.41
CA LEU A 16 2.96 -19.36 22.68
C LEU A 16 2.14 -19.73 21.45
N LEU A 17 2.58 -20.73 20.67
CA LEU A 17 1.88 -21.21 19.49
C LEU A 17 1.10 -22.51 19.80
N LEU A 18 -0.11 -22.56 19.21
CA LEU A 18 -1.04 -23.67 18.90
C LEU A 18 -2.09 -24.11 19.94
N VAL A 19 -3.37 -24.02 19.52
CA VAL A 19 -4.19 -25.20 19.17
C VAL A 19 -5.08 -24.87 17.96
N GLY A 20 -4.94 -25.62 16.86
CA GLY A 20 -6.00 -25.76 15.85
C GLY A 20 -7.08 -26.70 16.38
N CYS A 21 -8.33 -26.24 16.42
CA CYS A 21 -9.47 -27.10 16.72
C CYS A 21 -10.23 -27.34 15.42
N TRP A 22 -10.04 -28.51 14.81
CA TRP A 22 -10.96 -28.99 13.79
C TRP A 22 -12.17 -29.58 14.53
N VAL A 23 -13.32 -28.89 14.50
CA VAL A 23 -14.59 -29.46 14.95
C VAL A 23 -15.47 -29.65 13.72
N GLY A 24 -15.37 -30.84 13.12
CA GLY A 24 -16.50 -31.40 12.39
C GLY A 24 -17.56 -31.82 13.41
N GLY A 25 -18.71 -31.14 13.44
CA GLY A 25 -19.87 -31.56 14.22
C GLY A 25 -20.76 -30.42 14.71
N ALA A 26 -21.97 -30.36 14.11
CA ALA A 26 -23.25 -29.74 14.52
C ALA A 26 -23.29 -28.49 15.45
N PRO A 27 -24.15 -27.50 15.15
CA PRO A 27 -24.21 -26.22 15.87
C PRO A 27 -24.87 -26.36 17.24
N GLY A 28 -24.17 -25.93 18.29
CA GLY A 28 -24.76 -25.75 19.62
C GLY A 28 -23.97 -26.37 20.77
N ALA A 29 -22.75 -25.89 21.04
CA ALA A 29 -22.14 -26.03 22.34
C ALA A 29 -21.27 -24.80 22.63
N ALA A 30 -21.62 -24.08 23.70
CA ALA A 30 -20.94 -22.88 24.16
C ALA A 30 -19.47 -23.18 24.52
N ASP A 31 -18.54 -22.40 23.95
CA ASP A 31 -17.14 -22.45 24.36
C ASP A 31 -16.94 -21.66 25.65
N ARG A 32 -16.72 -22.38 26.74
CA ARG A 32 -16.08 -21.88 27.94
C ARG A 32 -14.57 -22.07 27.75
N SER A 33 -13.85 -20.98 27.46
CA SER A 33 -12.41 -20.90 27.76
C SER A 33 -12.09 -19.68 28.63
N PRO A 34 -11.15 -19.81 29.58
CA PRO A 34 -11.07 -18.94 30.75
C PRO A 34 -10.22 -17.71 30.49
N ALA A 35 -10.76 -16.53 30.84
CA ALA A 35 -10.00 -15.32 31.07
C ALA A 35 -8.89 -15.57 32.10
N ARG A 36 -7.65 -15.79 31.65
CA ARG A 36 -6.45 -15.67 32.48
C ARG A 36 -5.44 -14.76 31.77
N LYS A 37 -5.34 -13.54 32.31
CA LYS A 37 -4.24 -12.57 32.20
C LYS A 37 -3.82 -12.14 30.78
N GLY A 38 -4.56 -11.18 30.22
CA GLY A 38 -4.01 -10.14 29.34
C GLY A 38 -3.70 -10.49 27.88
N VAL A 39 -4.01 -11.69 27.40
CA VAL A 39 -3.76 -12.11 26.01
C VAL A 39 -4.89 -11.62 25.09
N ALA A 40 -4.57 -10.95 23.99
CA ALA A 40 -5.51 -10.46 22.98
C ALA A 40 -5.57 -11.44 21.80
N CYS A 41 -6.74 -11.95 21.44
CA CYS A 41 -6.91 -12.91 20.34
C CYS A 41 -7.64 -12.29 19.15
N ARG A 42 -7.17 -12.56 17.93
CA ARG A 42 -7.80 -12.16 16.66
C ARG A 42 -8.16 -13.39 15.85
N VAL A 43 -9.41 -13.47 15.39
CA VAL A 43 -9.95 -14.56 14.58
C VAL A 43 -9.87 -14.18 13.11
N TYR A 44 -9.38 -15.09 12.26
CA TYR A 44 -9.22 -14.86 10.83
C TYR A 44 -10.28 -15.61 10.00
N PRO A 45 -10.67 -15.10 8.81
CA PRO A 45 -11.73 -15.69 7.97
C PRO A 45 -11.43 -17.14 7.53
N GLN A 46 -10.16 -17.52 7.53
CA GLN A 46 -9.66 -18.86 7.17
C GLN A 46 -9.91 -19.93 8.28
N GLY A 47 -10.58 -19.56 9.38
CA GLY A 47 -11.02 -20.49 10.42
C GLY A 47 -10.03 -20.76 11.55
N PHE A 48 -9.06 -19.86 11.79
CA PHE A 48 -8.16 -19.96 12.95
C PHE A 48 -8.06 -18.64 13.74
N SER A 49 -7.68 -18.74 15.00
CA SER A 49 -7.50 -17.60 15.90
C SER A 49 -6.03 -17.51 16.33
N ALA A 50 -5.42 -16.34 16.14
CA ALA A 50 -4.09 -16.04 16.66
C ALA A 50 -4.21 -15.21 17.94
N CYS A 51 -3.52 -15.61 19.00
CA CYS A 51 -3.55 -14.95 20.30
C CYS A 51 -2.18 -14.38 20.65
N TYR A 52 -2.16 -13.12 21.09
CA TYR A 52 -0.94 -12.34 21.32
C TYR A 52 -0.82 -11.94 22.79
N ALA A 53 0.41 -11.92 23.29
CA ALA A 53 0.69 -11.43 24.63
C ALA A 53 0.43 -9.91 24.73
N PRO A 54 0.05 -9.38 25.90
CA PRO A 54 -0.05 -7.94 26.10
C PRO A 54 1.34 -7.29 25.95
N GLY A 55 1.45 -6.29 25.07
CA GLY A 55 2.70 -5.59 24.76
C GLY A 55 3.32 -5.94 23.39
N THR A 56 2.72 -6.85 22.62
CA THR A 56 3.09 -7.07 21.21
C THR A 56 2.88 -5.78 20.39
N THR A 57 3.93 -5.30 19.72
CA THR A 57 3.91 -4.06 18.94
C THR A 57 3.00 -4.18 17.70
N GLN A 58 2.47 -3.05 17.20
CA GLN A 58 1.66 -3.05 15.97
C GLN A 58 2.43 -3.65 14.77
N ASP A 59 3.75 -3.54 14.78
CA ASP A 59 4.61 -4.01 13.70
C ASP A 59 4.75 -5.53 13.68
N HIS A 60 4.80 -6.17 14.85
CA HIS A 60 4.80 -7.64 14.95
C HIS A 60 3.44 -8.24 14.57
N LEU A 61 2.35 -7.46 14.73
CA LEU A 61 1.02 -7.82 14.21
C LEU A 61 0.95 -7.65 12.69
N ARG A 62 1.57 -6.60 12.14
CA ARG A 62 1.68 -6.34 10.70
C ARG A 62 2.55 -7.38 10.01
N ASP A 63 3.64 -7.81 10.64
CA ASP A 63 4.48 -8.95 10.25
C ASP A 63 3.67 -10.24 10.12
N LEU A 64 2.93 -10.64 11.17
CA LEU A 64 2.13 -11.88 11.10
C LEU A 64 0.99 -11.78 10.05
N GLN A 65 0.39 -10.61 9.87
CA GLN A 65 -0.60 -10.36 8.82
C GLN A 65 -0.01 -10.48 7.41
N LEU A 66 1.23 -10.01 7.23
CA LEU A 66 1.98 -10.20 6.00
C LEU A 66 2.32 -11.68 5.83
N ARG A 67 2.95 -12.38 6.79
CA ARG A 67 3.25 -13.83 6.70
C ARG A 67 2.04 -14.71 6.35
N LEU A 68 0.83 -14.28 6.72
CA LEU A 68 -0.45 -14.95 6.40
C LEU A 68 -1.12 -14.49 5.09
N GLY A 69 -0.59 -13.48 4.40
CA GLY A 69 -1.07 -12.96 3.12
C GLY A 69 -2.30 -12.03 3.20
N LEU A 70 -2.45 -11.26 4.28
CA LEU A 70 -3.74 -10.66 4.67
C LEU A 70 -3.84 -9.12 4.61
N ALA A 71 -2.84 -8.36 4.15
CA ALA A 71 -3.00 -6.93 3.79
C ALA A 71 -1.77 -6.38 3.04
N LEU A 72 -1.96 -5.67 1.92
CA LEU A 72 -1.03 -4.62 1.47
C LEU A 72 -1.58 -3.26 1.96
N PRO A 73 -0.73 -2.34 2.45
CA PRO A 73 -1.16 -1.05 2.97
C PRO A 73 -1.82 -0.18 1.87
N SER A 74 -2.88 0.53 2.26
CA SER A 74 -3.50 1.60 1.49
C SER A 74 -2.52 2.79 1.37
N GLY A 75 -1.64 2.70 0.38
CA GLY A 75 -0.67 3.73 -0.04
C GLY A 75 -0.06 3.43 -1.42
N ALA A 76 -0.28 2.21 -1.94
CA ALA A 76 0.25 1.67 -3.21
C ALA A 76 -0.36 2.29 -4.50
N GLY A 77 -0.68 3.58 -4.49
CA GLY A 77 -1.00 4.31 -5.73
C GLY A 77 0.25 4.76 -6.47
N ALA A 78 1.34 5.07 -5.76
CA ALA A 78 2.50 5.79 -6.29
C ALA A 78 3.77 4.98 -6.56
N TYR A 79 3.80 3.73 -6.12
CA TYR A 79 4.87 2.75 -6.30
C TYR A 79 4.36 1.37 -5.86
N SER A 80 4.96 0.28 -6.38
CA SER A 80 4.56 -1.10 -6.06
C SER A 80 5.37 -1.62 -4.87
N ALA A 81 4.81 -1.49 -3.66
CA ALA A 81 5.47 -1.91 -2.42
C ALA A 81 4.84 -3.20 -1.87
N GLY A 82 5.66 -4.23 -1.68
CA GLY A 82 5.32 -5.52 -1.09
C GLY A 82 5.53 -5.56 0.42
N ARG A 83 6.60 -6.24 0.87
CA ARG A 83 6.93 -6.45 2.29
C ARG A 83 8.35 -5.98 2.58
N ARG A 84 8.66 -5.57 3.80
CA ARG A 84 10.04 -5.30 4.24
C ARG A 84 10.71 -6.55 4.82
N TRP A 85 12.03 -6.49 5.04
CA TRP A 85 12.74 -7.44 5.89
C TRP A 85 12.20 -7.41 7.33
N LEU A 86 12.07 -8.61 7.90
CA LEU A 86 11.49 -8.85 9.23
C LEU A 86 12.54 -9.29 10.24
N GLU A 87 13.63 -9.88 9.75
CA GLU A 87 14.75 -10.35 10.53
C GLU A 87 16.02 -10.29 9.68
N THR A 88 17.14 -9.85 10.24
CA THR A 88 18.45 -9.89 9.58
C THR A 88 19.46 -10.58 10.50
N ALA A 89 20.54 -11.13 9.94
CA ALA A 89 21.62 -11.73 10.71
C ALA A 89 22.28 -10.75 11.69
N THR A 90 22.27 -9.45 11.36
CA THR A 90 22.91 -8.41 12.17
C THR A 90 21.99 -7.88 13.26
N ASP A 91 20.75 -7.54 12.93
CA ASP A 91 19.84 -6.83 13.83
C ASP A 91 18.85 -7.76 14.54
N GLY A 92 18.74 -9.02 14.10
CA GLY A 92 17.68 -9.91 14.53
C GLY A 92 16.33 -9.40 14.05
N LEU A 93 15.28 -9.61 14.84
CA LEU A 93 13.92 -9.13 14.51
C LEU A 93 13.88 -7.59 14.47
N VAL A 94 13.39 -7.04 13.36
CA VAL A 94 13.31 -5.59 13.09
C VAL A 94 11.87 -5.09 13.01
N GLY A 95 11.60 -3.89 13.53
CA GLY A 95 10.28 -3.27 13.62
C GLY A 95 9.81 -2.59 12.33
N GLY A 96 8.64 -1.93 12.38
CA GLY A 96 7.93 -1.40 11.21
C GLY A 96 8.59 -0.21 10.51
N ASP A 97 9.42 0.54 11.24
CA ASP A 97 10.05 1.80 10.80
C ASP A 97 11.57 1.82 11.08
N ASP A 98 12.18 0.68 11.44
CA ASP A 98 13.61 0.61 11.80
C ASP A 98 14.51 0.59 10.55
N THR A 99 15.68 1.23 10.63
CA THR A 99 16.79 0.94 9.69
C THR A 99 17.23 -0.51 9.85
N ILE A 100 17.76 -1.11 8.78
CA ILE A 100 18.27 -2.48 8.81
C ILE A 100 19.70 -2.56 8.29
N THR A 101 20.41 -3.59 8.71
CA THR A 101 21.71 -3.99 8.20
C THR A 101 21.58 -5.36 7.54
N LEU A 102 21.81 -5.41 6.24
CA LEU A 102 21.86 -6.64 5.46
C LEU A 102 23.31 -7.04 5.21
N THR A 103 23.63 -8.28 5.53
CA THR A 103 24.87 -8.89 5.08
C THR A 103 24.70 -9.46 3.68
N TYR A 104 25.72 -9.37 2.84
CA TYR A 104 25.72 -10.04 1.53
C TYR A 104 26.98 -10.86 1.34
N SER A 105 26.86 -12.00 0.66
CA SER A 105 27.98 -12.92 0.38
C SER A 105 27.94 -13.43 -1.06
N PHE A 106 29.08 -13.97 -1.49
CA PHE A 106 29.25 -14.55 -2.83
C PHE A 106 29.43 -16.06 -2.68
N VAL A 107 28.52 -16.85 -3.26
CA VAL A 107 28.58 -18.30 -3.10
C VAL A 107 29.72 -18.85 -3.99
N PRO A 108 30.61 -19.70 -3.44
CA PRO A 108 31.64 -20.37 -4.21
C PRO A 108 31.10 -21.19 -5.38
N ASP A 109 31.86 -21.28 -6.46
CA ASP A 109 31.52 -22.10 -7.63
C ASP A 109 31.36 -23.58 -7.25
N GLY A 110 30.44 -24.26 -7.93
CA GLY A 110 30.15 -25.68 -7.75
C GLY A 110 28.66 -26.00 -7.70
N ASP A 111 28.34 -27.27 -7.47
CA ASP A 111 26.96 -27.74 -7.39
C ASP A 111 26.29 -27.22 -6.10
N ILE A 112 25.25 -26.39 -6.24
CA ILE A 112 24.44 -25.92 -5.11
C ILE A 112 23.10 -26.68 -5.12
N PRO A 113 22.73 -27.39 -4.04
CA PRO A 113 21.42 -28.04 -3.97
C PRO A 113 20.31 -26.98 -3.95
N THR A 114 19.38 -27.01 -4.90
CA THR A 114 18.29 -26.03 -5.02
C THR A 114 16.92 -26.70 -5.10
N THR A 115 15.88 -25.99 -4.64
CA THR A 115 14.47 -26.36 -4.83
C THR A 115 13.67 -25.26 -5.52
N ALA A 116 14.35 -24.22 -6.02
CA ALA A 116 13.75 -22.94 -6.34
C ALA A 116 12.81 -22.99 -7.56
N PHE A 117 13.15 -23.73 -8.62
CA PHE A 117 12.38 -23.78 -9.88
C PHE A 117 12.56 -25.09 -10.64
N GLN A 118 11.51 -25.58 -11.31
CA GLN A 118 11.63 -26.72 -12.23
C GLN A 118 12.49 -26.30 -13.44
N GLY A 119 13.62 -26.99 -13.67
CA GLY A 119 14.56 -26.71 -14.77
C GLY A 119 15.92 -26.13 -14.33
N ILE A 120 15.97 -25.38 -13.23
CA ILE A 120 17.21 -24.76 -12.68
C ILE A 120 17.90 -25.69 -11.65
N THR A 121 17.31 -26.85 -11.38
CA THR A 121 17.69 -27.74 -10.27
C THR A 121 18.93 -28.62 -10.50
N GLU A 122 19.55 -28.54 -11.68
CA GLU A 122 20.67 -29.42 -12.09
C GLU A 122 21.90 -28.66 -12.62
N LEU A 123 21.97 -27.33 -12.48
CA LEU A 123 23.03 -26.51 -13.08
C LEU A 123 24.04 -26.01 -12.02
N PRO A 124 25.35 -26.08 -12.30
CA PRO A 124 26.39 -25.64 -11.36
C PRO A 124 26.41 -24.12 -11.24
N ASN A 125 26.71 -23.61 -10.05
CA ASN A 125 27.03 -22.20 -9.84
C ASN A 125 28.42 -21.90 -10.41
N THR A 126 28.53 -20.86 -11.24
CA THR A 126 29.77 -20.44 -11.90
C THR A 126 30.07 -18.96 -11.65
N LEU A 127 29.56 -18.37 -10.57
CA LEU A 127 29.70 -16.94 -10.25
C LEU A 127 31.14 -16.41 -10.39
N PHE A 128 32.10 -17.06 -9.74
CA PHE A 128 33.50 -16.62 -9.77
C PHE A 128 34.10 -16.84 -11.15
N GLU A 129 33.88 -17.99 -11.79
CA GLU A 129 34.32 -18.25 -13.17
C GLU A 129 33.80 -17.17 -14.13
N THR A 130 32.49 -16.95 -14.17
CA THR A 130 31.81 -15.98 -15.04
C THR A 130 32.34 -14.56 -14.80
N LEU A 131 32.27 -14.04 -13.57
CA LEU A 131 32.65 -12.65 -13.31
C LEU A 131 34.17 -12.42 -13.34
N ASN A 132 35.00 -13.45 -13.08
CA ASN A 132 36.44 -13.31 -13.33
C ASN A 132 36.77 -13.29 -14.81
N GLY A 133 36.02 -14.02 -15.64
CA GLY A 133 36.15 -13.97 -17.10
C GLY A 133 35.87 -12.58 -17.66
N GLU A 134 34.80 -11.94 -17.18
CA GLU A 134 34.34 -10.62 -17.62
C GLU A 134 35.18 -9.46 -17.04
N PHE A 135 35.50 -9.50 -15.74
CA PHE A 135 36.09 -8.37 -15.00
C PHE A 135 37.54 -8.61 -14.55
N GLY A 136 38.10 -9.77 -14.86
CA GLY A 136 39.51 -10.12 -14.66
C GLY A 136 39.90 -10.59 -13.26
N SER A 137 39.21 -10.17 -12.20
CA SER A 137 39.50 -10.63 -10.82
C SER A 137 38.33 -10.47 -9.85
N PRO A 138 38.27 -11.27 -8.76
CA PRO A 138 37.28 -11.11 -7.71
C PRO A 138 37.20 -9.70 -7.15
N GLN A 139 38.36 -9.09 -6.91
CA GLN A 139 38.44 -7.75 -6.31
C GLN A 139 37.80 -6.68 -7.21
N ALA A 140 37.88 -6.84 -8.53
CA ALA A 140 37.32 -5.87 -9.47
C ALA A 140 35.79 -5.89 -9.47
N TRP A 141 35.17 -7.05 -9.68
CA TRP A 141 33.71 -7.13 -9.73
C TRP A 141 33.06 -7.03 -8.35
N GLN A 142 33.71 -7.49 -7.27
CA GLN A 142 33.19 -7.31 -5.91
C GLN A 142 33.13 -5.84 -5.50
N ALA A 143 34.06 -5.00 -5.98
CA ALA A 143 34.00 -3.56 -5.78
C ALA A 143 32.77 -2.93 -6.47
N ILE A 144 32.45 -3.39 -7.70
CA ILE A 144 31.25 -2.96 -8.44
C ILE A 144 29.98 -3.34 -7.68
N VAL A 145 29.90 -4.57 -7.17
CA VAL A 145 28.76 -5.04 -6.36
C VAL A 145 28.64 -4.25 -5.05
N ALA A 146 29.76 -3.96 -4.39
CA ALA A 146 29.76 -3.13 -3.19
C ALA A 146 29.25 -1.71 -3.47
N GLU A 147 29.59 -1.12 -4.62
CA GLU A 147 29.05 0.18 -5.05
C GLU A 147 27.55 0.12 -5.33
N ILE A 148 27.04 -0.97 -5.94
CA ILE A 148 25.61 -1.20 -6.18
C ILE A 148 24.83 -1.17 -4.86
N PHE A 149 25.27 -1.95 -3.88
CA PHE A 149 24.65 -1.97 -2.55
C PHE A 149 24.82 -0.62 -1.83
N SER A 150 26.01 -0.01 -1.93
CA SER A 150 26.24 1.32 -1.37
C SER A 150 25.29 2.36 -1.96
N HIS A 151 24.90 2.25 -3.23
CA HIS A 151 23.96 3.17 -3.85
C HIS A 151 22.60 3.14 -3.12
N TRP A 152 22.04 1.95 -2.86
CA TRP A 152 20.85 1.81 -2.03
C TRP A 152 21.03 2.37 -0.61
N SER A 153 22.20 2.17 0.02
CA SER A 153 22.49 2.78 1.34
C SER A 153 22.56 4.31 1.33
N THR A 154 22.90 4.94 0.21
CA THR A 154 22.87 6.41 0.13
C THR A 154 21.47 6.98 -0.01
N LEU A 155 20.52 6.15 -0.43
CA LEU A 155 19.14 6.54 -0.74
C LEU A 155 18.14 6.11 0.35
N THR A 156 18.51 5.14 1.20
CA THR A 156 17.61 4.46 2.14
C THR A 156 18.29 4.22 3.49
N GLY A 157 17.51 3.86 4.51
CA GLY A 157 18.04 3.42 5.80
C GLY A 157 18.60 1.99 5.82
N VAL A 158 18.80 1.35 4.67
CA VAL A 158 19.41 0.01 4.57
C VAL A 158 20.92 0.12 4.52
N LYS A 159 21.62 -0.56 5.42
CA LYS A 159 23.08 -0.67 5.45
C LYS A 159 23.52 -2.02 4.91
N TYR A 160 24.56 -2.05 4.10
CA TYR A 160 25.12 -3.31 3.60
C TYR A 160 26.50 -3.59 4.17
N VAL A 161 26.71 -4.85 4.55
CA VAL A 161 27.99 -5.34 5.06
C VAL A 161 28.38 -6.59 4.27
N LEU A 162 29.59 -6.60 3.71
CA LEU A 162 30.10 -7.81 3.07
C LEU A 162 30.36 -8.88 4.14
N GLU A 163 29.73 -10.03 4.01
CA GLU A 163 30.13 -11.27 4.67
C GLU A 163 31.15 -11.98 3.76
N PRO A 164 32.43 -12.07 4.16
CA PRO A 164 33.49 -12.60 3.31
C PRO A 164 33.40 -14.10 3.04
N ASN A 165 32.57 -14.83 3.78
CA ASN A 165 32.40 -16.27 3.65
C ASN A 165 31.02 -16.63 3.10
N ASP A 166 30.94 -17.77 2.43
CA ASP A 166 29.68 -18.44 2.17
C ASP A 166 29.93 -19.95 2.24
N ASP A 167 29.03 -20.69 2.89
CA ASP A 167 29.18 -22.12 3.16
C ASP A 167 28.68 -23.01 2.01
N GLY A 168 28.15 -22.42 0.92
CA GLY A 168 27.59 -23.18 -0.19
C GLY A 168 26.30 -23.93 0.18
N ALA A 169 25.61 -23.53 1.24
CA ALA A 169 24.35 -24.12 1.64
C ALA A 169 23.29 -24.03 0.54
N SER A 170 22.29 -24.91 0.62
CA SER A 170 21.19 -25.00 -0.33
C SER A 170 20.52 -23.66 -0.60
N TRP A 171 20.06 -23.48 -1.83
CA TRP A 171 19.50 -22.22 -2.32
C TRP A 171 18.01 -22.36 -2.71
N PRO A 172 17.14 -21.38 -2.37
CA PRO A 172 17.41 -20.23 -1.49
C PRO A 172 17.57 -20.67 -0.03
N SER A 173 18.32 -19.90 0.75
CA SER A 173 18.48 -20.15 2.19
C SER A 173 17.64 -19.18 3.03
N ALA A 174 17.08 -19.66 4.14
CA ALA A 174 16.12 -18.91 4.94
C ALA A 174 16.72 -17.75 5.77
N GLU A 175 17.98 -17.88 6.20
CA GLU A 175 18.60 -16.95 7.15
C GLU A 175 20.12 -16.84 6.90
N GLY A 176 20.61 -15.59 6.89
CA GLY A 176 22.03 -15.27 6.96
C GLY A 176 22.63 -15.68 8.30
N ILE A 177 23.93 -15.96 8.32
CA ILE A 177 24.67 -16.33 9.53
C ILE A 177 26.00 -15.57 9.52
N LEU A 178 26.15 -14.64 10.47
CA LEU A 178 27.38 -13.84 10.62
C LEU A 178 28.62 -14.75 10.71
N GLY A 179 29.63 -14.43 9.91
CA GLY A 179 30.88 -15.19 9.76
C GLY A 179 30.77 -16.46 8.92
N VAL A 180 29.61 -16.76 8.35
CA VAL A 180 29.36 -18.00 7.59
C VAL A 180 28.77 -17.72 6.21
N ARG A 181 27.67 -16.96 6.13
CA ARG A 181 26.99 -16.56 4.87
C ARG A 181 26.12 -15.33 5.09
N GLY A 182 25.90 -14.53 4.03
CA GLY A 182 25.09 -13.32 4.08
C GLY A 182 23.59 -13.56 4.16
N ASP A 183 22.84 -12.50 4.48
CA ASP A 183 21.38 -12.42 4.34
C ASP A 183 20.97 -12.43 2.86
N VAL A 184 21.80 -11.83 2.00
CA VAL A 184 21.66 -11.80 0.54
C VAL A 184 22.82 -12.57 -0.06
N ARG A 185 22.57 -13.76 -0.59
CA ARG A 185 23.61 -14.56 -1.25
C ARG A 185 23.49 -14.43 -2.76
N ILE A 186 24.61 -14.18 -3.43
CA ILE A 186 24.66 -14.04 -4.88
C ILE A 186 25.24 -15.30 -5.51
N ILE A 187 24.56 -15.81 -6.54
CA ILE A 187 24.99 -16.93 -7.39
C ILE A 187 24.94 -16.52 -8.87
N ALA A 188 25.57 -17.30 -9.75
CA ALA A 188 25.35 -17.23 -11.19
C ALA A 188 25.18 -18.64 -11.78
N VAL A 189 24.13 -18.85 -12.58
CA VAL A 189 23.83 -20.12 -13.26
C VAL A 189 23.40 -19.86 -14.70
N ASP A 190 23.68 -20.77 -15.62
CA ASP A 190 23.17 -20.68 -17.00
C ASP A 190 21.66 -20.96 -17.00
N ALA A 191 20.81 -19.92 -16.94
CA ALA A 191 19.38 -20.13 -16.71
C ALA A 191 18.65 -20.48 -18.00
N ASP A 192 18.86 -19.70 -19.06
CA ASP A 192 18.27 -19.96 -20.39
C ASP A 192 19.14 -19.51 -21.58
N GLY A 193 20.41 -19.19 -21.33
CA GLY A 193 21.33 -18.67 -22.34
C GLY A 193 21.22 -17.15 -22.53
N PRO A 194 21.93 -16.56 -23.51
CA PRO A 194 22.01 -15.11 -23.63
C PRO A 194 20.69 -14.47 -24.06
N SER A 195 20.42 -13.27 -23.54
CA SER A 195 19.27 -12.42 -23.84
C SER A 195 17.90 -12.98 -23.41
N GLY A 196 17.89 -13.89 -22.44
CA GLY A 196 16.69 -14.48 -21.83
C GLY A 196 16.39 -13.90 -20.44
N LEU A 197 16.34 -14.76 -19.43
CA LEU A 197 16.23 -14.36 -18.03
C LEU A 197 17.56 -13.75 -17.58
N LEU A 198 17.61 -12.44 -17.34
CA LEU A 198 18.87 -11.78 -16.97
C LEU A 198 19.33 -12.11 -15.56
N ALA A 199 18.40 -12.06 -14.61
CA ALA A 199 18.64 -12.32 -13.20
C ALA A 199 17.30 -12.55 -12.48
N LEU A 200 17.37 -12.97 -11.22
CA LEU A 200 16.22 -13.14 -10.34
C LEU A 200 16.63 -12.87 -8.89
N ASN A 201 15.79 -12.15 -8.16
CA ASN A 201 15.88 -12.06 -6.70
C ASN A 201 14.62 -12.60 -6.03
N PHE A 202 14.81 -13.22 -4.87
CA PHE A 202 13.69 -13.51 -3.99
C PHE A 202 13.20 -12.26 -3.24
N PHE A 203 11.91 -12.23 -2.93
CA PHE A 203 11.32 -11.19 -2.08
C PHE A 203 11.88 -11.28 -0.63
N PRO A 204 11.72 -10.22 0.19
CA PRO A 204 12.49 -10.06 1.42
C PRO A 204 12.34 -11.20 2.43
N SER A 205 13.39 -11.39 3.24
CA SER A 205 13.60 -12.52 4.17
C SER A 205 14.04 -13.83 3.50
N LEU A 206 14.23 -13.85 2.18
CA LEU A 206 14.86 -14.93 1.41
C LEU A 206 15.78 -14.37 0.31
N GLY A 207 16.22 -13.11 0.46
CA GLY A 207 16.65 -12.19 -0.61
C GLY A 207 17.89 -12.56 -1.42
N ASP A 208 18.24 -13.84 -1.51
CA ASP A 208 19.25 -14.37 -2.40
C ASP A 208 18.95 -13.98 -3.87
N MET A 209 20.03 -13.74 -4.60
CA MET A 209 20.06 -13.26 -5.99
C MET A 209 20.75 -14.28 -6.89
N MET A 210 20.20 -14.49 -8.07
CA MET A 210 20.77 -15.31 -9.13
C MET A 210 20.98 -14.44 -10.37
N LEU A 211 22.21 -14.41 -10.89
CA LEU A 211 22.53 -13.86 -12.21
C LEU A 211 22.51 -14.99 -13.25
N ASP A 212 22.17 -14.67 -14.50
CA ASP A 212 22.45 -15.59 -15.60
C ASP A 212 23.94 -15.55 -15.96
N ALA A 213 24.59 -16.70 -15.92
CA ALA A 213 26.01 -16.86 -16.19
C ALA A 213 26.39 -16.60 -17.66
N ASN A 214 25.43 -16.64 -18.59
CA ASN A 214 25.65 -16.55 -20.04
C ASN A 214 25.42 -15.14 -20.60
N GLU A 215 25.14 -14.16 -19.74
CA GLU A 215 25.01 -12.75 -20.13
C GLU A 215 26.37 -12.04 -20.23
N ALA A 216 26.45 -11.08 -21.16
CA ALA A 216 27.62 -10.23 -21.33
C ALA A 216 27.59 -9.10 -20.29
N TRP A 217 27.98 -9.41 -19.05
CA TRP A 217 27.95 -8.46 -17.93
C TRP A 217 28.96 -7.32 -18.06
N GLY A 218 30.06 -7.53 -18.78
CA GLY A 218 31.02 -6.48 -19.10
C GLY A 218 30.48 -5.50 -20.14
N ASP A 219 31.02 -4.28 -20.17
CA ASP A 219 30.77 -3.35 -21.28
C ASP A 219 32.04 -2.61 -21.72
N SER A 220 32.01 -2.06 -22.92
CA SER A 220 33.13 -1.30 -23.50
C SER A 220 33.26 0.12 -22.97
N ARG A 221 32.27 0.61 -22.20
CA ARG A 221 32.24 1.96 -21.61
C ARG A 221 32.90 2.00 -20.22
N ASN A 222 33.08 0.83 -19.59
CA ASN A 222 33.51 0.64 -18.20
C ASN A 222 32.60 1.35 -17.17
N ASP A 223 31.36 1.68 -17.54
CA ASP A 223 30.35 2.20 -16.60
C ASP A 223 29.45 1.08 -16.05
N PHE A 224 29.36 -0.05 -16.76
CA PHE A 224 28.66 -1.27 -16.36
C PHE A 224 27.18 -1.04 -16.07
N VAL A 225 26.55 -0.11 -16.79
CA VAL A 225 25.15 0.29 -16.55
C VAL A 225 24.21 -0.91 -16.66
N PHE A 226 24.47 -1.84 -17.57
CA PHE A 226 23.71 -3.08 -17.73
C PHE A 226 23.72 -3.92 -16.44
N LEU A 227 24.89 -4.38 -16.00
CA LEU A 227 25.05 -5.15 -14.75
C LEU A 227 24.49 -4.38 -13.55
N ARG A 228 24.82 -3.09 -13.42
CA ARG A 228 24.40 -2.28 -12.27
C ARG A 228 22.90 -2.11 -12.21
N ASN A 229 22.22 -1.79 -13.32
CA ASN A 229 20.77 -1.63 -13.31
C ASN A 229 20.05 -2.96 -13.09
N VAL A 230 20.52 -4.06 -13.67
CA VAL A 230 19.95 -5.40 -13.42
C VAL A 230 20.08 -5.76 -11.94
N MET A 231 21.28 -5.67 -11.35
CA MET A 231 21.45 -5.98 -9.93
C MET A 231 20.69 -5.01 -9.01
N LEU A 232 20.61 -3.72 -9.35
CA LEU A 232 19.83 -2.75 -8.58
C LEU A 232 18.32 -3.06 -8.64
N HIS A 233 17.81 -3.48 -9.80
CA HIS A 233 16.43 -3.91 -10.01
C HIS A 233 16.11 -5.15 -9.20
N GLU A 234 16.92 -6.20 -9.37
CA GLU A 234 16.75 -7.46 -8.64
C GLU A 234 16.83 -7.24 -7.14
N HIS A 235 17.80 -6.45 -6.68
CA HIS A 235 17.87 -6.12 -5.27
C HIS A 235 16.69 -5.27 -4.79
N GLY A 236 16.04 -4.51 -5.68
CA GLY A 236 14.76 -3.84 -5.40
C GLY A 236 13.68 -4.83 -4.97
N HIS A 237 13.57 -5.99 -5.62
CA HIS A 237 12.72 -7.10 -5.14
C HIS A 237 13.20 -7.62 -3.78
N GLY A 238 14.52 -7.76 -3.60
CA GLY A 238 15.15 -8.10 -2.33
C GLY A 238 14.90 -7.09 -1.20
N LEU A 239 14.48 -5.86 -1.52
CA LEU A 239 14.03 -4.84 -0.57
C LEU A 239 12.52 -4.81 -0.37
N GLY A 240 11.76 -5.49 -1.22
CA GLY A 240 10.31 -5.61 -1.10
C GLY A 240 9.52 -4.91 -2.20
N LEU A 241 10.19 -4.36 -3.20
CA LEU A 241 9.53 -3.66 -4.30
C LEU A 241 9.00 -4.68 -5.32
N GLY A 242 7.79 -4.45 -5.83
CA GLY A 242 7.23 -5.19 -6.96
C GLY A 242 7.45 -4.46 -8.27
N HIS A 243 7.05 -5.07 -9.38
CA HIS A 243 7.12 -4.41 -10.68
C HIS A 243 6.08 -3.29 -10.82
N VAL A 244 6.36 -2.31 -11.69
CA VAL A 244 5.50 -1.14 -11.97
C VAL A 244 5.17 -0.96 -13.45
N VAL A 245 3.97 -0.44 -13.75
CA VAL A 245 3.54 0.12 -15.05
C VAL A 245 3.63 1.65 -14.99
N PRO A 246 3.75 2.38 -16.11
CA PRO A 246 3.82 1.92 -17.50
C PRO A 246 5.16 1.27 -17.85
N LEU A 247 5.16 0.38 -18.85
CA LEU A 247 6.36 -0.28 -19.39
C LEU A 247 7.00 0.62 -20.45
N SER A 248 7.59 1.72 -19.99
CA SER A 248 8.13 2.81 -20.80
C SER A 248 9.65 2.96 -20.71
N GLU A 249 10.30 2.05 -20.00
CA GLU A 249 11.73 2.02 -19.72
C GLU A 249 12.22 3.28 -19.00
N THR A 250 11.44 3.78 -18.04
CA THR A 250 11.80 5.00 -17.31
C THR A 250 11.94 4.82 -15.81
N LYS A 251 11.60 3.63 -15.25
CA LYS A 251 11.67 3.31 -13.80
C LYS A 251 12.53 2.08 -13.64
N LEU A 252 13.26 1.98 -12.53
CA LEU A 252 14.13 0.83 -12.32
C LEU A 252 13.29 -0.43 -12.20
N MET A 253 12.19 -0.41 -11.44
CA MET A 253 11.34 -1.59 -11.20
C MET A 253 10.35 -1.91 -12.33
N GLU A 254 10.54 -1.42 -13.55
CA GLU A 254 9.80 -1.95 -14.70
C GLU A 254 10.34 -3.35 -15.08
N PRO A 255 9.50 -4.31 -15.50
CA PRO A 255 9.91 -5.68 -15.87
C PRO A 255 10.86 -5.79 -17.07
N PHE A 256 11.12 -4.68 -17.77
CA PHE A 256 12.11 -4.59 -18.83
C PHE A 256 13.19 -3.59 -18.42
N TYR A 257 14.45 -4.02 -18.45
CA TYR A 257 15.57 -3.15 -18.09
C TYR A 257 15.79 -2.04 -19.13
N SER A 258 16.46 -0.96 -18.72
CA SER A 258 16.89 0.12 -19.61
C SER A 258 18.29 0.60 -19.26
N GLU A 259 19.08 0.98 -20.26
CA GLU A 259 20.34 1.71 -20.09
C GLU A 259 20.18 3.22 -20.27
N ALA A 260 18.95 3.71 -20.49
CA ALA A 260 18.69 5.14 -20.71
C ALA A 260 18.91 6.00 -19.45
N PHE A 261 18.92 5.37 -18.27
CA PHE A 261 19.17 5.99 -16.98
C PHE A 261 20.01 5.05 -16.10
N PHE A 262 20.47 5.56 -14.96
CA PHE A 262 21.26 4.80 -14.00
C PHE A 262 20.57 4.75 -12.63
N GLY A 263 20.37 3.54 -12.11
CA GLY A 263 19.93 3.26 -10.74
C GLY A 263 18.47 3.63 -10.41
N PRO A 264 18.11 3.57 -9.11
CA PRO A 264 16.75 3.80 -8.64
C PRO A 264 16.21 5.18 -9.03
N GLN A 265 14.98 5.21 -9.51
CA GLN A 265 14.23 6.42 -9.86
C GLN A 265 13.33 6.84 -8.68
N ASP A 266 12.61 7.95 -8.84
CA ASP A 266 11.85 8.58 -7.75
C ASP A 266 10.82 7.65 -7.10
N ASP A 267 10.16 6.80 -7.89
CA ASP A 267 9.21 5.81 -7.38
C ASP A 267 9.89 4.69 -6.59
N ASP A 268 11.02 4.20 -7.08
CA ASP A 268 11.80 3.14 -6.45
C ASP A 268 12.34 3.61 -5.08
N ILE A 269 12.86 4.84 -5.03
CA ILE A 269 13.39 5.46 -3.82
C ILE A 269 12.27 5.67 -2.80
N ARG A 270 11.12 6.20 -3.23
CA ARG A 270 9.96 6.39 -2.34
C ARG A 270 9.42 5.06 -1.81
N GLY A 271 9.37 4.03 -2.64
CA GLY A 271 8.99 2.68 -2.23
C GLY A 271 9.91 2.11 -1.16
N ALA A 272 11.22 2.29 -1.32
CA ALA A 272 12.19 1.83 -0.32
C ALA A 272 12.17 2.70 0.95
N ASN A 273 12.02 4.02 0.84
CA ASN A 273 11.90 4.92 1.99
C ASN A 273 10.61 4.67 2.80
N LEU A 274 9.54 4.16 2.17
CA LEU A 274 8.35 3.74 2.90
C LEU A 274 8.68 2.62 3.91
N PHE A 275 9.62 1.73 3.56
CA PHE A 275 9.99 0.59 4.40
C PHE A 275 11.13 0.88 5.35
N TYR A 276 12.15 1.61 4.91
CA TYR A 276 13.42 1.73 5.62
C TYR A 276 13.82 3.17 5.91
N GLY A 277 12.98 4.15 5.55
CA GLY A 277 13.32 5.57 5.61
C GLY A 277 14.52 5.95 4.76
N ASP A 278 15.05 7.15 4.98
CA ASP A 278 16.27 7.65 4.32
C ASP A 278 17.56 7.22 5.04
N ARG A 279 18.72 7.64 4.52
CA ARG A 279 20.05 7.26 5.07
C ARG A 279 20.30 7.73 6.52
N PHE A 280 19.52 8.68 7.02
CA PHE A 280 19.59 9.22 8.38
C PHE A 280 18.43 8.76 9.26
N GLU A 281 17.56 7.88 8.77
CA GLU A 281 16.42 7.31 9.49
C GLU A 281 16.85 6.74 10.86
N SER A 282 15.94 6.79 11.85
CA SER A 282 16.17 6.74 13.32
C SER A 282 16.36 8.11 13.98
N ASN A 283 16.31 9.19 13.21
CA ASN A 283 16.45 10.57 13.67
C ASN A 283 15.12 11.18 14.20
N GLY A 284 14.12 10.38 14.56
CA GLY A 284 12.76 10.82 14.94
C GLY A 284 12.64 11.69 16.21
N SER A 285 13.73 12.01 16.89
CA SER A 285 13.72 12.82 18.12
C SER A 285 14.95 13.72 18.26
N ALA A 286 14.84 14.77 19.08
CA ALA A 286 15.97 15.66 19.39
C ALA A 286 17.19 14.92 19.99
N GLY A 287 16.95 13.80 20.67
CA GLY A 287 18.00 12.97 21.28
C GLY A 287 18.71 12.06 20.28
N THR A 288 18.03 11.68 19.19
CA THR A 288 18.56 10.82 18.12
C THR A 288 18.92 11.60 16.85
N ALA A 289 18.97 12.93 16.94
CA ALA A 289 19.19 13.81 15.81
C ALA A 289 20.47 13.47 15.02
N ALA A 290 20.33 13.29 13.71
CA ALA A 290 21.43 12.94 12.83
C ALA A 290 22.42 14.11 12.68
N SER A 291 23.72 13.83 12.82
CA SER A 291 24.74 14.88 12.74
C SER A 291 25.03 15.27 11.30
N LEU A 292 24.71 16.52 10.94
CA LEU A 292 25.11 17.14 9.68
C LEU A 292 26.54 17.73 9.74
N GLY A 293 27.16 17.76 10.93
CA GLY A 293 28.51 18.30 11.11
C GLY A 293 28.53 19.82 11.27
N GLN A 294 29.51 20.49 10.65
CA GLN A 294 29.62 21.94 10.67
C GLN A 294 28.81 22.60 9.55
N PHE A 295 28.24 23.77 9.85
CA PHE A 295 27.64 24.65 8.86
C PHE A 295 28.66 25.01 7.77
N SER A 296 28.21 24.97 6.52
CA SER A 296 28.95 25.43 5.37
C SER A 296 27.97 26.11 4.43
N GLU A 297 28.31 27.32 3.98
CA GLU A 297 27.48 28.10 3.07
C GLU A 297 27.20 27.34 1.76
N GLY A 298 25.95 27.34 1.33
CA GLY A 298 25.49 26.71 0.10
C GLY A 298 25.47 25.18 0.13
N ARG A 299 25.80 24.54 1.26
CA ARG A 299 25.80 23.08 1.36
C ARG A 299 24.38 22.53 1.21
N ILE A 300 24.23 21.55 0.32
CA ILE A 300 23.00 20.80 0.13
C ILE A 300 23.13 19.44 0.82
N ILE A 301 22.11 19.07 1.59
CA ILE A 301 21.91 17.71 2.08
C ILE A 301 20.69 17.16 1.33
N ASP A 302 20.95 16.18 0.49
CA ASP A 302 19.98 15.53 -0.39
C ASP A 302 19.56 14.15 0.14
N ASN A 303 18.67 13.50 -0.61
CA ASN A 303 18.14 12.17 -0.35
C ASN A 303 17.59 12.03 1.08
N LEU A 304 16.78 13.01 1.47
CA LEU A 304 16.04 13.02 2.73
C LEU A 304 14.57 12.73 2.46
N SER A 305 13.87 12.16 3.43
CA SER A 305 12.45 11.86 3.29
C SER A 305 11.71 11.83 4.61
N LEU A 306 10.48 12.34 4.62
CA LEU A 306 9.49 12.01 5.64
C LEU A 306 8.70 10.80 5.14
N HIS A 307 8.76 9.66 5.82
CA HIS A 307 8.12 8.42 5.38
C HIS A 307 6.59 8.39 5.64
N ALA A 308 6.09 9.27 6.52
CA ALA A 308 4.67 9.44 6.81
C ALA A 308 4.34 10.87 7.27
N ARG A 309 3.06 11.23 7.37
CA ARG A 309 2.66 12.57 7.87
C ARG A 309 3.02 12.79 9.34
N THR A 310 3.08 11.72 10.12
CA THR A 310 3.45 11.75 11.54
C THR A 310 4.96 11.74 11.77
N ASP A 311 5.73 11.55 10.70
CA ASP A 311 7.17 11.50 10.75
C ASP A 311 7.77 12.90 10.98
N ALA A 312 8.92 12.93 11.64
CA ALA A 312 9.66 14.14 11.94
C ALA A 312 11.16 13.86 12.05
N ASP A 313 11.92 14.38 11.10
CA ASP A 313 13.37 14.24 11.08
C ASP A 313 14.04 15.28 11.97
N TRP A 314 14.99 14.84 12.78
CA TRP A 314 15.83 15.71 13.58
C TRP A 314 17.29 15.67 13.14
N TYR A 315 17.89 16.85 13.02
CA TYR A 315 19.30 16.99 12.68
C TYR A 315 20.03 17.84 13.71
N SER A 316 21.33 17.59 13.86
CA SER A 316 22.24 18.46 14.62
C SER A 316 23.23 19.14 13.70
N LEU A 317 23.40 20.45 13.88
CA LEU A 317 24.33 21.27 13.11
C LEU A 317 25.15 22.13 14.06
N THR A 318 26.47 22.19 13.86
CA THR A 318 27.33 23.11 14.59
C THR A 318 27.49 24.39 13.79
N VAL A 319 27.13 25.52 14.39
CA VAL A 319 27.14 26.83 13.73
C VAL A 319 28.25 27.70 14.34
N PRO A 320 29.13 28.28 13.50
CA PRO A 320 30.14 29.23 13.95
C PRO A 320 29.53 30.47 14.62
N ALA A 321 30.28 31.06 15.56
CA ALA A 321 29.87 32.29 16.24
C ALA A 321 29.64 33.43 15.23
N GLY A 322 28.49 34.11 15.33
CA GLY A 322 28.16 35.26 14.50
C GLY A 322 27.57 34.93 13.13
N THR A 323 27.43 33.65 12.78
CA THR A 323 26.69 33.22 11.58
C THR A 323 25.19 33.37 11.81
N LEU A 324 24.50 34.03 10.88
CA LEU A 324 23.05 34.10 10.86
C LEU A 324 22.49 32.95 10.03
N LEU A 325 22.03 31.91 10.73
CA LEU A 325 21.62 30.66 10.10
C LEU A 325 20.32 30.83 9.30
N GLY A 326 20.34 30.38 8.06
CA GLY A 326 19.18 30.14 7.22
C GLY A 326 19.20 28.74 6.63
N ILE A 327 18.02 28.15 6.47
CA ILE A 327 17.85 26.80 5.92
C ILE A 327 16.61 26.82 5.03
N ASP A 328 16.76 26.39 3.78
CA ASP A 328 15.61 26.02 2.94
C ASP A 328 15.35 24.52 3.08
N VAL A 329 14.09 24.16 3.28
CA VAL A 329 13.59 22.80 3.07
C VAL A 329 12.87 22.79 1.72
N ILE A 330 13.45 22.07 0.78
CA ILE A 330 13.02 22.08 -0.62
C ILE A 330 12.42 20.70 -0.93
N PRO A 331 11.13 20.60 -1.29
CA PRO A 331 10.55 19.32 -1.69
C PRO A 331 11.25 18.82 -2.96
N VAL A 332 11.58 17.52 -2.96
CA VAL A 332 12.23 16.84 -4.10
C VAL A 332 11.26 15.78 -4.61
N GLY A 333 11.20 15.64 -5.92
CA GLY A 333 10.31 14.69 -6.58
C GLY A 333 10.15 15.00 -8.05
N SER A 334 9.29 14.23 -8.70
CA SER A 334 8.97 14.35 -10.11
C SER A 334 7.48 14.10 -10.34
N THR A 335 6.98 14.45 -11.53
CA THR A 335 5.66 14.00 -11.98
C THR A 335 5.84 12.82 -12.91
N TYR A 336 5.25 11.68 -12.57
CA TYR A 336 5.36 10.47 -13.37
C TYR A 336 4.06 9.67 -13.32
N VAL A 337 3.90 8.80 -14.31
CA VAL A 337 2.80 7.84 -14.37
C VAL A 337 3.27 6.55 -13.74
N VAL A 338 2.45 5.96 -12.86
CA VAL A 338 2.79 4.73 -12.14
C VAL A 338 1.54 3.91 -11.82
N GLY A 339 1.70 2.59 -11.75
CA GLY A 339 0.71 1.65 -11.25
C GLY A 339 1.34 0.28 -11.03
N PRO A 340 0.67 -0.64 -10.33
CA PRO A 340 1.17 -2.00 -10.13
C PRO A 340 1.01 -2.87 -11.39
N THR A 341 2.03 -3.65 -11.77
CA THR A 341 1.95 -4.68 -12.83
C THR A 341 1.38 -6.01 -12.32
N ASP A 342 1.61 -6.32 -11.04
CA ASP A 342 1.47 -7.68 -10.50
C ASP A 342 0.10 -7.96 -9.87
N VAL A 343 -0.85 -7.04 -10.07
CA VAL A 343 -2.21 -7.19 -9.55
C VAL A 343 -3.16 -7.67 -10.66
N PRO A 344 -4.05 -8.64 -10.38
CA PRO A 344 -5.07 -9.06 -11.33
C PRO A 344 -5.99 -7.87 -11.72
N ASN A 345 -6.09 -7.55 -13.02
CA ASN A 345 -6.75 -6.36 -13.55
C ASN A 345 -6.18 -5.04 -12.97
N PRO A 346 -4.96 -4.65 -13.35
CA PRO A 346 -4.33 -3.47 -12.79
C PRO A 346 -5.17 -2.21 -13.03
N PRO A 347 -5.31 -1.33 -12.00
CA PRO A 347 -5.99 -0.06 -12.18
C PRO A 347 -5.27 0.75 -13.27
N PRO A 348 -5.98 1.67 -13.97
CA PRO A 348 -5.34 2.54 -14.95
C PRO A 348 -4.14 3.25 -14.31
N PRO A 349 -2.99 3.33 -15.01
CA PRO A 349 -1.81 4.02 -14.50
C PRO A 349 -2.15 5.45 -14.06
N GLN A 350 -1.71 5.83 -12.87
CA GLN A 350 -2.02 7.12 -12.25
C GLN A 350 -0.87 8.10 -12.47
N SER A 351 -1.19 9.33 -12.86
CA SER A 351 -0.21 10.42 -12.87
C SER A 351 -0.12 11.03 -11.48
N ILE A 352 1.09 11.06 -10.91
CA ILE A 352 1.33 11.49 -9.54
C ILE A 352 2.47 12.49 -9.53
N ASN A 353 2.27 13.60 -8.80
CA ASN A 353 3.31 14.59 -8.53
C ASN A 353 3.82 14.43 -7.09
N THR A 354 5.06 13.96 -6.95
CA THR A 354 5.64 13.61 -5.65
C THR A 354 6.25 14.81 -4.91
N THR A 355 6.32 16.00 -5.53
CA THR A 355 6.75 17.22 -4.82
C THR A 355 5.65 17.78 -3.92
N THR A 356 4.38 17.42 -4.17
CA THR A 356 3.20 18.01 -3.51
C THR A 356 2.54 17.10 -2.48
N VAL A 357 3.22 16.06 -1.97
CA VAL A 357 2.63 15.05 -1.07
C VAL A 357 2.36 15.64 0.32
N GLN A 358 3.35 16.32 0.88
CA GLN A 358 3.26 16.94 2.20
C GLN A 358 3.62 18.43 2.12
N ARG A 359 3.04 19.22 3.05
CA ARG A 359 3.41 20.61 3.27
C ARG A 359 4.51 20.65 4.33
N LEU A 360 5.73 20.88 3.89
CA LEU A 360 6.92 20.80 4.75
C LEU A 360 6.99 22.00 5.73
N SER A 361 7.47 21.72 6.94
CA SER A 361 7.72 22.68 8.00
C SER A 361 9.11 22.47 8.59
N ILE A 362 9.72 23.55 9.06
CA ILE A 362 11.03 23.55 9.69
C ILE A 362 11.03 24.35 11.00
N GLU A 363 11.70 23.80 12.01
CA GLU A 363 12.06 24.51 13.22
C GLU A 363 13.58 24.40 13.46
N VAL A 364 14.24 25.54 13.65
CA VAL A 364 15.56 25.62 14.26
C VAL A 364 15.37 25.82 15.75
N ARG A 365 15.94 24.92 16.54
CA ARG A 365 15.82 24.85 18.00
C ARG A 365 17.21 24.91 18.64
N ASN A 366 17.24 25.26 19.91
CA ASN A 366 18.46 25.24 20.71
C ASN A 366 19.11 23.83 20.76
N SER A 367 20.31 23.72 21.33
CA SER A 367 21.10 22.48 21.39
C SER A 367 20.36 21.29 22.02
N THR A 368 19.41 21.54 22.93
CA THR A 368 18.59 20.52 23.59
C THR A 368 17.31 20.17 22.84
N GLY A 369 16.95 20.91 21.78
CA GLY A 369 15.71 20.75 21.02
C GLY A 369 14.45 21.30 21.72
N THR A 370 14.58 21.95 22.87
CA THR A 370 13.43 22.37 23.69
C THR A 370 12.84 23.71 23.26
N THR A 371 13.70 24.65 22.85
CA THR A 371 13.31 26.03 22.55
C THR A 371 13.45 26.31 21.06
N VAL A 372 12.39 26.79 20.42
CA VAL A 372 12.41 27.23 19.00
C VAL A 372 13.09 28.59 18.91
N LEU A 373 14.13 28.68 18.07
CA LEU A 373 14.90 29.88 17.76
C LEU A 373 14.44 30.51 16.44
N GLY A 374 13.97 29.70 15.51
CA GLY A 374 13.35 30.13 14.26
C GLY A 374 12.47 29.02 13.71
N ALA A 375 11.39 29.38 13.02
CA ALA A 375 10.50 28.41 12.40
C ALA A 375 9.94 28.97 11.10
N ALA A 376 9.64 28.07 10.17
CA ALA A 376 8.98 28.39 8.93
C ALA A 376 8.13 27.22 8.46
N GLU A 377 7.14 27.53 7.64
CA GLU A 377 6.21 26.57 7.07
C GLU A 377 5.96 26.94 5.62
N ALA A 378 5.93 25.93 4.74
CA ALA A 378 5.62 26.14 3.33
C ALA A 378 4.18 26.64 3.16
N ALA A 379 3.95 27.57 2.24
CA ALA A 379 2.62 28.14 2.00
C ALA A 379 1.60 27.06 1.54
N ALA A 380 2.06 26.11 0.73
CA ALA A 380 1.31 24.99 0.18
C ALA A 380 2.23 23.76 0.00
N PRO A 381 1.69 22.54 -0.19
CA PRO A 381 2.49 21.40 -0.63
C PRO A 381 3.23 21.71 -1.94
N GLY A 382 4.50 21.29 -2.05
CA GLY A 382 5.35 21.58 -3.22
C GLY A 382 6.13 22.90 -3.17
N GLU A 383 5.80 23.79 -2.24
CA GLU A 383 6.56 25.03 -2.02
C GLU A 383 7.69 24.82 -0.99
N GLU A 384 8.73 25.65 -1.08
CA GLU A 384 9.85 25.62 -0.12
C GLU A 384 9.43 26.20 1.25
N ALA A 385 9.94 25.63 2.34
CA ALA A 385 9.88 26.25 3.67
C ALA A 385 11.25 26.83 4.02
N ASN A 386 11.32 28.14 4.25
CA ASN A 386 12.60 28.83 4.45
C ASN A 386 12.67 29.55 5.81
N VAL A 387 13.65 29.18 6.62
CA VAL A 387 14.02 29.95 7.81
C VAL A 387 15.25 30.80 7.48
N SER A 388 15.31 32.03 8.01
CA SER A 388 16.43 32.96 7.75
C SER A 388 16.74 33.80 8.98
N GLY A 389 18.00 34.23 9.11
CA GLY A 389 18.40 35.17 10.15
C GLY A 389 18.35 34.63 11.58
N VAL A 390 18.43 33.31 11.78
CA VAL A 390 18.40 32.72 13.11
C VAL A 390 19.76 32.96 13.79
N ASP A 391 19.79 33.86 14.76
CA ASP A 391 20.95 34.04 15.65
C ASP A 391 20.97 32.92 16.68
N VAL A 392 21.95 32.03 16.52
CA VAL A 392 22.14 30.85 17.38
C VAL A 392 23.36 31.01 18.29
N GLY A 393 23.99 32.20 18.28
CA GLY A 393 25.28 32.44 18.93
C GLY A 393 26.38 31.53 18.37
N SER A 394 27.16 30.93 19.25
CA SER A 394 28.10 29.84 18.91
C SER A 394 27.61 28.53 19.51
N GLY A 395 27.46 27.47 18.71
CA GLY A 395 27.17 26.14 19.26
C GLY A 395 26.37 25.22 18.35
N ALA A 396 25.97 24.08 18.93
CA ALA A 396 25.13 23.10 18.26
C ALA A 396 23.65 23.53 18.32
N VAL A 397 22.93 23.37 17.21
CA VAL A 397 21.48 23.54 17.13
C VAL A 397 20.79 22.22 16.78
N ARG A 398 19.48 22.18 16.98
CA ARG A 398 18.61 21.10 16.48
C ARG A 398 17.75 21.64 15.36
N ILE A 399 17.71 20.94 14.24
CA ILE A 399 16.82 21.25 13.12
C ILE A 399 15.76 20.15 13.12
N LYS A 400 14.49 20.53 13.14
CA LYS A 400 13.37 19.60 13.01
C LYS A 400 12.65 19.88 11.69
N VAL A 401 12.51 18.86 10.86
CA VAL A 401 11.70 18.89 9.64
C VAL A 401 10.49 17.98 9.83
N PHE A 402 9.29 18.42 9.46
CA PHE A 402 8.06 17.65 9.68
C PHE A 402 6.92 18.14 8.77
N SER A 403 5.84 17.37 8.66
CA SER A 403 4.63 17.81 7.95
C SER A 403 3.82 18.82 8.78
N ALA A 404 3.27 19.82 8.11
CA ALA A 404 2.25 20.72 8.67
C ALA A 404 0.99 19.98 9.16
N PRO A 405 0.25 20.51 10.17
CA PRO A 405 -0.87 19.83 10.81
C PRO A 405 -2.19 19.82 10.02
N THR A 406 -2.34 20.55 8.90
CA THR A 406 -3.61 20.67 8.16
C THR A 406 -3.48 20.18 6.71
N GLY A 407 -4.43 19.34 6.27
CA GLY A 407 -4.63 19.03 4.85
C GLY A 407 -3.58 18.15 4.12
N SER A 408 -2.57 17.57 4.79
CA SER A 408 -1.56 16.72 4.11
C SER A 408 -1.91 15.22 4.08
N VAL A 409 -1.47 14.56 3.00
CA VAL A 409 -1.58 13.12 2.77
C VAL A 409 -0.47 12.39 3.55
N SER A 410 -0.77 11.21 4.08
CA SER A 410 0.23 10.36 4.74
C SER A 410 0.87 9.41 3.71
N ASP A 411 1.94 9.86 3.08
CA ASP A 411 2.78 9.13 2.13
C ASP A 411 4.19 9.75 2.12
N VAL A 412 5.17 9.09 1.51
CA VAL A 412 6.57 9.52 1.51
C VAL A 412 6.74 10.86 0.78
N GLN A 413 7.26 11.87 1.49
CA GLN A 413 7.70 13.14 0.91
C GLN A 413 9.21 13.25 0.96
N ARG A 414 9.86 13.22 -0.20
CA ARG A 414 11.29 13.49 -0.30
C ARG A 414 11.57 15.00 -0.26
N TYR A 415 12.71 15.37 0.30
CA TYR A 415 13.16 16.75 0.37
C TYR A 415 14.69 16.85 0.42
N GLN A 416 15.19 18.07 0.35
CA GLN A 416 16.60 18.41 0.58
C GLN A 416 16.70 19.64 1.49
N LEU A 417 17.81 19.76 2.20
CA LEU A 417 18.16 20.92 3.00
C LEU A 417 19.23 21.73 2.29
N ARG A 418 19.01 23.05 2.13
CA ARG A 418 20.05 23.98 1.66
C ARG A 418 20.42 24.94 2.78
N MET A 419 21.68 24.88 3.22
CA MET A 419 22.22 25.74 4.27
C MET A 419 22.69 27.07 3.68
N LEU A 420 22.25 28.17 4.27
CA LEU A 420 22.55 29.53 3.80
C LEU A 420 22.79 30.48 4.97
N GLU A 421 23.69 31.43 4.80
CA GLU A 421 23.93 32.54 5.68
C GLU A 421 23.05 33.69 5.17
N ARG A 422 21.91 33.88 5.84
CA ARG A 422 20.92 34.89 5.43
C ARG A 422 20.69 35.86 6.58
N ALA A 423 20.93 37.14 6.31
CA ALA A 423 20.50 38.21 7.18
C ALA A 423 18.98 38.15 7.38
N VAL A 424 18.50 38.48 8.59
CA VAL A 424 17.07 38.66 8.89
C VAL A 424 16.47 39.59 7.83
N LEU A 425 15.42 39.16 7.10
CA LEU A 425 14.64 40.07 6.24
C LEU A 425 13.91 41.06 7.16
N PRO A 426 14.34 42.34 7.23
CA PRO A 426 13.68 43.31 8.08
C PRO A 426 12.37 43.72 7.42
N ARG A 427 11.28 43.75 8.20
CA ARG A 427 10.01 44.37 7.80
C ARG A 427 9.84 45.68 8.53
N THR A 428 9.46 46.71 7.79
CA THR A 428 9.28 48.05 8.32
C THR A 428 7.86 48.21 8.84
N LEU A 429 7.73 48.57 10.12
CA LEU A 429 6.50 49.07 10.72
C LEU A 429 6.60 50.59 10.85
N ARG A 430 5.80 51.30 10.05
CA ARG A 430 5.68 52.76 10.14
C ARG A 430 4.62 53.09 11.18
N ILE A 431 5.06 53.64 12.31
CA ILE A 431 4.21 54.00 13.44
C ILE A 431 3.92 55.49 13.37
N GLN A 432 2.70 55.85 13.03
CA GLN A 432 2.23 57.22 12.85
C GLN A 432 1.09 57.55 13.81
N SER A 433 0.76 58.83 13.90
CA SER A 433 -0.43 59.31 14.59
C SER A 433 -1.11 60.41 13.78
N ALA A 434 -2.40 60.60 14.01
CA ALA A 434 -3.13 61.80 13.64
C ALA A 434 -3.68 62.39 14.95
N PRO A 435 -3.37 63.65 15.33
CA PRO A 435 -2.48 64.58 14.64
C PRO A 435 -1.02 64.09 14.57
N THR A 436 -0.28 64.58 13.59
CA THR A 436 1.06 64.10 13.23
C THR A 436 2.11 64.47 14.27
N GLY A 437 2.72 63.46 14.91
CA GLY A 437 3.87 63.62 15.81
C GLY A 437 3.54 63.81 17.30
N GLY A 438 4.48 63.43 18.18
CA GLY A 438 4.43 63.68 19.63
C GLY A 438 3.68 62.64 20.48
N VAL A 439 3.01 61.65 19.88
CA VAL A 439 2.31 60.58 20.61
C VAL A 439 3.31 59.49 21.01
N ALA A 440 3.37 59.14 22.29
CA ALA A 440 4.25 58.08 22.80
C ALA A 440 3.60 56.68 22.65
N ILE A 441 3.96 55.96 21.59
CA ILE A 441 3.46 54.61 21.28
C ILE A 441 4.52 53.58 21.68
N THR A 442 4.17 52.63 22.54
CA THR A 442 5.06 51.52 22.91
C THR A 442 4.79 50.29 22.06
N TYR A 443 5.76 49.37 21.96
CA TYR A 443 5.57 48.10 21.25
C TYR A 443 6.37 46.96 21.88
N SER A 444 5.90 45.73 21.66
CA SER A 444 6.55 44.48 22.08
C SER A 444 6.34 43.39 21.03
N PRO A 445 7.33 42.54 20.72
CA PRO A 445 8.69 42.47 21.28
C PRO A 445 9.58 43.67 20.87
N GLN A 446 10.82 43.71 21.35
CA GLN A 446 11.81 44.72 20.91
C GLN A 446 12.05 44.62 19.40
N ASP A 447 12.31 45.77 18.77
CA ASP A 447 12.71 45.83 17.36
C ASP A 447 14.13 45.27 17.15
N LEU A 448 14.57 45.16 15.90
CA LEU A 448 15.90 44.64 15.55
C LEU A 448 17.06 45.53 16.03
N SER A 449 16.80 46.74 16.51
CA SER A 449 17.78 47.63 17.16
C SER A 449 17.76 47.56 18.69
N GLY A 450 16.90 46.71 19.27
CA GLY A 450 16.72 46.55 20.72
C GLY A 450 15.77 47.59 21.38
N GLY A 451 15.05 48.39 20.59
CA GLY A 451 14.10 49.38 21.10
C GLY A 451 12.72 48.79 21.43
N SER A 452 11.99 49.37 22.38
CA SER A 452 10.60 48.97 22.75
C SER A 452 9.62 50.14 22.87
N GLY A 453 9.97 51.30 22.29
CA GLY A 453 9.18 52.52 22.39
C GLY A 453 9.46 53.49 21.25
N ALA A 454 8.43 54.23 20.84
CA ALA A 454 8.48 55.20 19.76
C ALA A 454 7.65 56.45 20.07
N THR A 455 8.13 57.61 19.63
CA THR A 455 7.26 58.75 19.34
C THR A 455 6.67 58.56 17.95
N SER A 456 5.42 58.94 17.72
CA SER A 456 4.77 58.83 16.41
C SER A 456 5.60 59.48 15.28
N ASN A 457 5.45 58.93 14.08
CA ASN A 457 6.35 59.06 12.91
C ASN A 457 7.69 58.32 13.03
N ALA A 458 7.69 57.23 13.78
CA ALA A 458 8.82 56.33 13.88
C ALA A 458 8.72 55.22 12.83
N GLU A 459 9.84 54.89 12.20
CA GLU A 459 10.00 53.60 11.50
C GLU A 459 10.75 52.65 12.42
N ARG A 460 10.27 51.40 12.49
CA ARG A 460 10.87 50.31 13.26
C ARG A 460 10.98 49.08 12.40
N THR A 461 12.08 48.36 12.54
CA THR A 461 12.32 47.14 11.78
C THR A 461 12.17 45.93 12.69
N PHE A 462 11.34 44.99 12.25
CA PHE A 462 11.11 43.73 12.94
C PHE A 462 11.50 42.57 12.04
N ALA A 463 11.76 41.41 12.63
CA ALA A 463 11.94 40.19 11.85
C ALA A 463 10.65 39.87 11.09
N SER A 464 10.77 39.44 9.83
CA SER A 464 9.64 38.91 9.07
C SER A 464 8.99 37.75 9.84
N GLY A 465 7.66 37.79 10.01
CA GLY A 465 6.88 36.83 10.80
C GLY A 465 6.70 37.18 12.28
N ALA A 466 7.32 38.26 12.78
CA ALA A 466 7.13 38.71 14.16
C ALA A 466 5.68 39.18 14.42
N SER A 467 5.12 38.85 15.58
CA SER A 467 3.86 39.42 16.06
C SER A 467 4.15 40.59 16.99
N VAL A 468 3.80 41.80 16.56
CA VAL A 468 4.12 43.06 17.26
C VAL A 468 2.86 43.68 17.83
N THR A 469 2.78 43.83 19.14
CA THR A 469 1.70 44.56 19.81
C THR A 469 2.12 45.99 20.09
N LEU A 470 1.36 46.96 19.59
CA LEU A 470 1.51 48.39 19.85
C LEU A 470 0.50 48.84 20.91
N THR A 471 0.86 49.84 21.72
CA THR A 471 -0.02 50.46 22.73
C THR A 471 0.08 51.98 22.65
N ALA A 472 -1.07 52.65 22.55
CA ALA A 472 -1.16 54.11 22.47
C ALA A 472 -1.76 54.76 23.74
N PRO A 473 -1.43 56.03 24.04
CA PRO A 473 -2.08 56.85 25.06
C PRO A 473 -3.60 56.91 24.86
N ALA A 474 -4.38 56.90 25.95
CA ALA A 474 -5.85 56.97 25.85
C ALA A 474 -6.31 58.32 25.31
N THR A 475 -5.54 59.37 25.62
CA THR A 475 -5.76 60.73 25.15
C THR A 475 -4.45 61.37 24.73
N PHE A 476 -4.53 62.33 23.81
CA PHE A 476 -3.42 63.18 23.39
C PHE A 476 -3.93 64.59 23.12
N ASN A 477 -3.34 65.61 23.76
CA ASN A 477 -3.79 67.01 23.67
C ASN A 477 -5.28 67.25 23.99
N GLY A 478 -5.88 66.41 24.85
CA GLY A 478 -7.30 66.48 25.19
C GLY A 478 -8.20 65.62 24.30
N GLU A 479 -7.69 65.16 23.16
CA GLU A 479 -8.41 64.30 22.23
C GLU A 479 -8.33 62.83 22.64
N PRO A 480 -9.42 62.05 22.61
CA PRO A 480 -9.38 60.62 22.82
C PRO A 480 -8.79 59.90 21.61
N LEU A 481 -8.19 58.72 21.86
CA LEU A 481 -7.88 57.79 20.78
C LEU A 481 -9.19 57.30 20.16
N GLY A 482 -9.44 57.70 18.91
CA GLY A 482 -10.60 57.27 18.14
C GLY A 482 -10.47 55.81 17.75
N ARG A 483 -9.50 55.52 16.88
CA ARG A 483 -9.22 54.15 16.41
C ARG A 483 -7.79 53.98 15.94
N TRP A 484 -7.37 52.72 15.78
CA TRP A 484 -6.22 52.40 14.96
C TRP A 484 -6.60 52.31 13.48
N LYS A 485 -5.66 52.65 12.60
CA LYS A 485 -5.70 52.25 11.18
C LYS A 485 -4.50 51.38 10.89
N LEU A 486 -4.73 50.20 10.32
CA LEU A 486 -3.69 49.29 9.84
C LEU A 486 -3.74 49.28 8.32
N ASP A 487 -2.67 49.73 7.67
CA ASP A 487 -2.57 49.87 6.21
C ASP A 487 -3.76 50.60 5.58
N GLY A 488 -4.23 51.65 6.27
CA GLY A 488 -5.39 52.44 5.85
C GLY A 488 -6.75 51.83 6.18
N GLN A 489 -6.80 50.59 6.70
CA GLN A 489 -8.04 49.95 7.14
C GLN A 489 -8.33 50.28 8.61
N ASN A 490 -9.56 50.74 8.87
CA ASN A 490 -10.03 51.05 10.21
C ASN A 490 -10.07 49.78 11.07
N GLN A 491 -9.54 49.88 12.28
CA GLN A 491 -9.63 48.85 13.31
C GLN A 491 -10.77 49.17 14.28
N PRO A 492 -11.18 48.20 15.13
CA PRO A 492 -12.22 48.43 16.11
C PRO A 492 -11.94 49.62 17.04
N VAL A 493 -12.99 50.35 17.38
CA VAL A 493 -12.92 51.59 18.17
C VAL A 493 -12.73 51.28 19.66
N GLY A 494 -12.07 52.20 20.38
CA GLY A 494 -11.90 52.09 21.84
C GLY A 494 -10.82 51.11 22.31
N GLN A 495 -10.04 50.52 21.39
CA GLN A 495 -8.90 49.67 21.73
C GLN A 495 -7.61 50.50 21.86
N ARG A 496 -6.90 50.34 23.00
CA ARG A 496 -5.60 50.99 23.22
C ARG A 496 -4.45 50.24 22.55
N ASP A 497 -4.62 48.94 22.34
CA ASP A 497 -3.60 48.05 21.81
C ASP A 497 -3.97 47.56 20.41
N LEU A 498 -2.97 47.38 19.55
CA LEU A 498 -3.10 46.79 18.21
C LEU A 498 -2.01 45.75 18.02
N THR A 499 -2.34 44.53 17.60
CA THR A 499 -1.33 43.51 17.23
C THR A 499 -1.22 43.38 15.72
N VAL A 500 0.01 43.40 15.21
CA VAL A 500 0.36 43.36 13.78
C VAL A 500 1.28 42.17 13.51
N GLN A 501 0.97 41.37 12.48
CA GLN A 501 1.84 40.31 12.00
C GLN A 501 2.78 40.86 10.93
N MET A 502 4.08 40.82 11.17
CA MET A 502 5.11 41.42 10.30
C MET A 502 5.46 40.51 9.11
N ASN A 503 4.48 40.13 8.29
CA ASN A 503 4.72 39.32 7.09
C ASN A 503 5.17 40.17 5.88
N ARG A 504 4.87 41.48 5.91
CA ARG A 504 5.33 42.52 4.97
C ARG A 504 5.52 43.84 5.72
N ASP A 505 5.84 44.90 4.99
CA ASP A 505 5.85 46.25 5.57
C ASP A 505 4.42 46.71 5.86
N HIS A 506 4.25 47.36 7.02
CA HIS A 506 2.97 47.85 7.51
C HIS A 506 3.05 49.31 7.91
N THR A 507 1.92 50.01 7.81
CA THR A 507 1.73 51.35 8.39
C THR A 507 0.59 51.30 9.39
N VAL A 508 0.86 51.76 10.60
CA VAL A 508 -0.15 51.91 11.64
C VAL A 508 -0.31 53.37 12.01
N ILE A 509 -1.56 53.81 12.15
CA ILE A 509 -1.89 55.18 12.55
C ILE A 509 -2.76 55.11 13.80
N ALA A 510 -2.30 55.70 14.90
CA ALA A 510 -3.14 56.02 16.05
C ALA A 510 -3.90 57.32 15.75
N ASP A 511 -5.21 57.21 15.50
CA ASP A 511 -6.06 58.33 15.07
C ASP A 511 -6.79 58.94 16.28
N TYR A 512 -6.40 60.14 16.69
CA TYR A 512 -7.00 60.92 17.77
C TYR A 512 -7.93 61.98 17.20
N SER A 513 -9.16 62.02 17.71
CA SER A 513 -10.22 62.87 17.17
C SER A 513 -11.26 63.17 18.24
N ASP A 514 -11.75 64.40 18.30
CA ASP A 514 -12.93 64.80 19.09
C ASP A 514 -14.22 64.49 18.34
N ALA A 515 -14.17 64.16 17.05
CA ALA A 515 -15.36 63.74 16.33
C ALA A 515 -15.97 62.50 17.01
N LEU A 516 -17.30 62.49 17.13
CA LEU A 516 -18.03 61.29 17.55
C LEU A 516 -17.72 60.17 16.55
N ILE A 517 -17.27 59.03 17.05
CA ILE A 517 -17.00 57.84 16.26
C ILE A 517 -17.76 56.68 16.91
N VAL A 518 -18.50 55.94 16.08
CA VAL A 518 -19.30 54.79 16.49
C VAL A 518 -18.76 53.52 15.84
N ASP A 519 -18.81 52.43 16.59
CA ASP A 519 -18.51 51.07 16.12
C ASP A 519 -19.56 50.12 16.70
N ALA A 520 -20.35 49.47 15.85
CA ALA A 520 -21.40 48.52 16.21
C ALA A 520 -20.83 47.14 16.61
N GLY A 521 -19.53 46.92 16.42
CA GLY A 521 -18.82 45.67 16.63
C GLY A 521 -18.83 44.77 15.39
N ALA A 522 -18.05 43.68 15.46
CA ALA A 522 -17.97 42.71 14.38
C ALA A 522 -19.28 41.92 14.19
N ASP A 523 -19.52 41.48 12.95
CA ASP A 523 -20.62 40.59 12.57
C ASP A 523 -20.70 39.34 13.45
N ARG A 524 -21.93 38.86 13.68
CA ARG A 524 -22.23 37.76 14.58
C ARG A 524 -22.99 36.64 13.86
N LYS A 525 -22.92 35.42 14.41
CA LYS A 525 -23.72 34.26 13.98
C LYS A 525 -24.59 33.78 15.14
N VAL A 526 -25.81 33.36 14.84
CA VAL A 526 -26.75 32.77 15.81
C VAL A 526 -27.59 31.68 15.16
N VAL A 527 -27.93 30.62 15.90
CA VAL A 527 -28.88 29.59 15.42
C VAL A 527 -30.29 30.17 15.39
N ILE A 528 -31.14 29.74 14.46
CA ILE A 528 -32.54 30.19 14.36
C ILE A 528 -33.29 30.10 15.71
N GLY A 529 -33.78 31.26 16.18
CA GLY A 529 -34.45 31.41 17.48
C GLY A 529 -33.52 31.65 18.68
N GLY A 530 -32.19 31.72 18.46
CA GLY A 530 -31.21 32.07 19.48
C GLY A 530 -31.08 33.58 19.71
N GLN A 531 -30.24 33.96 20.69
CA GLN A 531 -29.98 35.34 21.06
C GLN A 531 -28.47 35.66 21.05
N VAL A 532 -28.10 36.89 20.68
CA VAL A 532 -26.71 37.38 20.74
C VAL A 532 -26.68 38.80 21.30
N ALA A 533 -25.71 39.08 22.17
CA ALA A 533 -25.46 40.44 22.65
C ALA A 533 -24.69 41.23 21.60
N LEU A 534 -25.22 42.40 21.23
CA LEU A 534 -24.50 43.40 20.45
C LEU A 534 -23.77 44.34 21.43
N SER A 535 -22.75 45.04 20.95
CA SER A 535 -21.98 45.98 21.76
C SER A 535 -21.48 47.11 20.88
N ALA A 536 -22.12 48.26 20.97
CA ALA A 536 -21.63 49.48 20.34
C ALA A 536 -20.66 50.22 21.26
N VAL A 537 -19.58 50.73 20.68
CA VAL A 537 -18.62 51.62 21.34
C VAL A 537 -18.71 52.99 20.67
N ALA A 538 -18.75 54.05 21.50
CA ALA A 538 -18.68 55.42 21.04
C ALA A 538 -17.52 56.15 21.74
N VAL A 539 -16.72 56.88 20.98
CA VAL A 539 -15.61 57.72 21.46
C VAL A 539 -15.65 59.08 20.75
N GLY A 540 -15.07 60.11 21.36
CA GLY A 540 -15.21 61.48 20.88
C GLY A 540 -16.63 62.03 21.11
N GLY A 541 -16.90 63.24 20.64
CA GLY A 541 -18.13 63.98 20.90
C GLY A 541 -18.25 64.42 22.35
N ALA A 542 -19.42 64.97 22.69
CA ALA A 542 -19.73 65.39 24.06
C ALA A 542 -20.52 64.31 24.81
N PRO A 543 -19.94 63.60 25.79
CA PRO A 543 -20.72 62.68 26.63
C PRO A 543 -21.75 63.44 27.50
N PRO A 544 -22.85 62.79 27.95
CA PRO A 544 -23.20 61.39 27.74
C PRO A 544 -23.77 61.10 26.34
N TYR A 545 -23.60 59.87 25.86
CA TYR A 545 -24.15 59.40 24.59
C TYR A 545 -25.50 58.71 24.76
N THR A 546 -26.37 58.85 23.76
CA THR A 546 -27.64 58.13 23.64
C THR A 546 -27.58 57.19 22.45
N PHE A 547 -28.14 55.99 22.58
CA PHE A 547 -28.06 54.93 21.55
C PHE A 547 -29.45 54.62 21.02
N ARG A 548 -29.55 54.27 19.75
CA ARG A 548 -30.79 53.81 19.11
C ARG A 548 -30.49 52.81 18.01
N TRP A 549 -30.97 51.58 18.15
CA TRP A 549 -30.77 50.50 17.20
C TRP A 549 -32.00 50.26 16.33
N THR A 550 -31.80 49.98 15.04
CA THR A 550 -32.84 49.57 14.08
C THR A 550 -32.38 48.39 13.21
N PRO A 551 -33.26 47.43 12.86
CA PRO A 551 -34.67 47.33 13.23
C PRO A 551 -34.85 46.91 14.70
N ALA A 552 -35.72 47.60 15.44
CA ALA A 552 -35.92 47.35 16.87
C ALA A 552 -36.77 46.10 17.18
N GLY A 553 -37.48 45.55 16.19
CA GLY A 553 -38.49 44.50 16.39
C GLY A 553 -37.95 43.18 16.96
N SER A 554 -36.67 42.89 16.72
CA SER A 554 -35.97 41.70 17.23
C SER A 554 -34.87 42.03 18.25
N LEU A 555 -34.92 43.22 18.86
CA LEU A 555 -33.97 43.69 19.87
C LEU A 555 -34.65 43.90 21.23
N THR A 556 -33.99 43.50 22.32
CA THR A 556 -34.33 43.98 23.67
C THR A 556 -33.43 45.15 24.04
N ALA A 557 -33.98 46.17 24.71
CA ALA A 557 -33.24 47.37 25.12
C ALA A 557 -32.55 48.10 23.95
N ALA A 558 -33.27 48.25 22.82
CA ALA A 558 -32.77 48.87 21.57
C ALA A 558 -32.26 50.32 21.71
N ASN A 559 -32.41 50.96 22.88
CA ASN A 559 -31.89 52.30 23.17
C ASN A 559 -30.66 52.29 24.10
N THR A 560 -29.90 51.19 24.12
CA THR A 560 -28.70 51.03 24.95
C THR A 560 -27.51 50.63 24.08
N ALA A 561 -26.28 50.77 24.61
CA ALA A 561 -25.08 50.34 23.91
C ALA A 561 -25.01 48.82 23.69
N ASN A 562 -25.67 48.02 24.55
CA ASN A 562 -25.57 46.56 24.55
C ASN A 562 -26.95 45.87 24.46
N PRO A 563 -27.70 46.03 23.35
CA PRO A 563 -28.96 45.32 23.19
C PRO A 563 -28.73 43.82 22.95
N ILE A 564 -29.77 43.03 23.14
CA ILE A 564 -29.77 41.59 22.79
C ILE A 564 -30.62 41.40 21.54
N ALA A 565 -30.04 40.80 20.51
CA ALA A 565 -30.68 40.52 19.23
C ALA A 565 -31.18 39.07 19.16
N SER A 566 -32.39 38.88 18.66
CA SER A 566 -33.02 37.56 18.42
C SER A 566 -33.72 37.48 17.05
N PRO A 567 -33.00 37.67 15.93
CA PRO A 567 -33.59 37.65 14.60
C PRO A 567 -33.95 36.22 14.14
N LEU A 568 -34.96 36.09 13.27
CA LEU A 568 -35.36 34.81 12.66
C LEU A 568 -34.75 34.58 11.27
N GLN A 569 -34.19 35.63 10.68
CA GLN A 569 -33.47 35.61 9.40
C GLN A 569 -32.22 36.49 9.54
N THR A 570 -31.20 36.28 8.70
CA THR A 570 -30.01 37.15 8.70
C THR A 570 -30.44 38.62 8.63
N THR A 571 -30.06 39.40 9.63
CA THR A 571 -30.52 40.78 9.82
C THR A 571 -29.32 41.69 10.09
N THR A 572 -29.22 42.79 9.37
CA THR A 572 -28.28 43.87 9.65
C THR A 572 -28.95 44.87 10.60
N TYR A 573 -28.29 45.16 11.73
CA TYR A 573 -28.71 46.15 12.70
C TYR A 573 -27.84 47.39 12.59
N THR A 574 -28.47 48.53 12.44
CA THR A 574 -27.83 49.85 12.43
C THR A 574 -28.00 50.48 13.81
N VAL A 575 -26.91 50.93 14.43
CA VAL A 575 -26.94 51.77 15.63
C VAL A 575 -26.76 53.23 15.23
N THR A 576 -27.61 54.11 15.74
CA THR A 576 -27.41 55.56 15.75
C THR A 576 -27.01 55.97 17.16
N VAL A 577 -25.91 56.70 17.30
CA VAL A 577 -25.48 57.27 18.57
C VAL A 577 -25.52 58.78 18.47
N THR A 578 -26.18 59.42 19.44
CA THR A 578 -26.28 60.88 19.55
C THR A 578 -25.55 61.35 20.79
N ASP A 579 -24.64 62.31 20.65
CA ASP A 579 -23.94 62.94 21.78
C ASP A 579 -24.78 64.03 22.48
N ASN A 580 -24.27 64.62 23.56
CA ASN A 580 -24.96 65.64 24.35
C ASN A 580 -25.06 67.02 23.65
N LEU A 581 -24.38 67.20 22.50
CA LEU A 581 -24.50 68.38 21.65
C LEU A 581 -25.44 68.14 20.46
N GLY A 582 -25.95 66.92 20.30
CA GLY A 582 -26.89 66.55 19.25
C GLY A 582 -26.23 66.07 17.95
N THR A 583 -24.93 65.78 17.95
CA THR A 583 -24.25 65.15 16.81
C THR A 583 -24.60 63.67 16.75
N GLU A 584 -25.00 63.19 15.56
CA GLU A 584 -25.38 61.79 15.34
C GLU A 584 -24.40 61.09 14.41
N GLU A 585 -24.04 59.86 14.77
CA GLU A 585 -23.25 58.96 13.92
C GLU A 585 -23.87 57.57 13.89
N VAL A 586 -23.60 56.82 12.82
CA VAL A 586 -24.18 55.49 12.59
C VAL A 586 -23.13 54.44 12.28
N ASP A 587 -23.40 53.20 12.69
CA ASP A 587 -22.65 52.03 12.25
C ASP A 587 -23.55 50.78 12.19
N GLU A 588 -23.10 49.73 11.50
CA GLU A 588 -23.88 48.51 11.25
C GLU A 588 -23.18 47.23 11.70
N VAL A 589 -23.98 46.27 12.17
CA VAL A 589 -23.53 44.91 12.46
C VAL A 589 -24.52 43.90 11.89
N THR A 590 -24.01 42.88 11.19
CA THR A 590 -24.83 41.81 10.62
C THR A 590 -24.89 40.61 11.56
N VAL A 591 -26.10 40.19 11.91
CA VAL A 591 -26.36 38.93 12.64
C VAL A 591 -26.85 37.89 11.65
N GLN A 592 -25.97 36.97 11.26
CA GLN A 592 -26.30 35.85 10.39
C GLN A 592 -27.06 34.77 11.16
N VAL A 593 -28.21 34.34 10.63
CA VAL A 593 -29.03 33.27 11.21
C VAL A 593 -28.75 31.96 10.49
N VAL A 594 -28.30 30.95 11.22
CA VAL A 594 -28.02 29.60 10.69
C VAL A 594 -29.12 28.61 11.08
N PRO A 595 -29.40 27.57 10.26
CA PRO A 595 -30.33 26.50 10.62
C PRO A 595 -29.90 25.77 11.90
N ARG A 596 -30.84 25.04 12.53
CA ARG A 596 -30.52 24.17 13.66
C ARG A 596 -29.57 23.06 13.24
N LEU A 597 -28.65 22.71 14.13
CA LEU A 597 -27.73 21.58 13.94
C LEU A 597 -28.52 20.29 13.72
N SER A 598 -28.16 19.56 12.68
CA SER A 598 -28.68 18.23 12.38
C SER A 598 -27.55 17.32 11.87
N VAL A 599 -27.72 16.02 12.07
CA VAL A 599 -26.81 14.98 11.57
C VAL A 599 -27.65 13.83 11.02
N ASN A 600 -27.19 13.21 9.94
CA ASN A 600 -27.82 12.05 9.31
C ASN A 600 -26.77 10.99 8.95
N LEU A 601 -26.93 9.79 9.51
CA LEU A 601 -26.09 8.60 9.28
C LEU A 601 -26.76 7.55 8.36
N GLY A 602 -28.03 7.73 8.01
CA GLY A 602 -28.84 6.73 7.31
C GLY A 602 -29.29 5.57 8.21
N ASP A 603 -30.13 4.69 7.66
CA ASP A 603 -30.77 3.64 8.46
C ASP A 603 -29.87 2.42 8.67
N ARG A 604 -29.20 1.94 7.61
CA ARG A 604 -28.47 0.65 7.61
C ARG A 604 -27.23 0.65 6.72
N VAL A 605 -26.21 -0.08 7.15
CA VAL A 605 -24.98 -0.32 6.37
C VAL A 605 -24.64 -1.82 6.41
N PRO A 606 -24.80 -2.58 5.31
CA PRO A 606 -24.33 -3.95 5.24
C PRO A 606 -22.80 -3.97 5.08
N VAL A 607 -22.12 -4.85 5.81
CA VAL A 607 -20.65 -4.96 5.80
C VAL A 607 -20.21 -6.41 5.79
N ALA A 608 -19.06 -6.70 5.19
CA ALA A 608 -18.41 -7.99 5.34
C ALA A 608 -17.82 -8.12 6.76
N ALA A 609 -18.04 -9.26 7.41
CA ALA A 609 -17.55 -9.50 8.76
C ALA A 609 -16.02 -9.31 8.86
N GLY A 610 -15.58 -8.53 9.83
CA GLY A 610 -14.15 -8.36 10.15
C GLY A 610 -13.35 -7.50 9.17
N LEU A 611 -13.96 -6.98 8.10
CA LEU A 611 -13.33 -6.02 7.20
C LEU A 611 -13.59 -4.57 7.65
N PRO A 612 -12.61 -3.67 7.46
CA PRO A 612 -12.80 -2.27 7.79
C PRO A 612 -13.80 -1.62 6.83
N PHE A 613 -14.70 -0.81 7.37
CA PHE A 613 -15.63 0.02 6.62
C PHE A 613 -15.76 1.39 7.27
N THR A 614 -16.25 2.37 6.50
CA THR A 614 -16.41 3.75 6.98
C THR A 614 -17.87 4.16 6.98
N ILE A 615 -18.33 4.70 8.12
CA ILE A 615 -19.62 5.38 8.26
C ILE A 615 -19.33 6.88 8.15
N VAL A 616 -20.07 7.58 7.28
CA VAL A 616 -19.94 9.04 7.09
C VAL A 616 -21.25 9.71 7.49
N GLY A 617 -21.18 10.65 8.42
CA GLY A 617 -22.30 11.46 8.83
C GLY A 617 -22.40 12.78 8.07
N ASN A 618 -23.61 13.08 7.60
CA ASN A 618 -23.93 14.34 6.93
C ASN A 618 -24.40 15.34 7.98
N VAL A 619 -23.56 16.33 8.30
CA VAL A 619 -23.88 17.39 9.27
C VAL A 619 -24.34 18.64 8.55
N ALA A 620 -25.41 19.27 9.03
CA ALA A 620 -25.93 20.52 8.49
C ALA A 620 -26.40 21.47 9.61
N GLY A 621 -26.35 22.78 9.37
CA GLY A 621 -26.72 23.80 10.35
C GLY A 621 -25.77 23.89 11.55
N GLY A 622 -26.12 24.69 12.56
CA GLY A 622 -25.26 24.96 13.71
C GLY A 622 -24.15 25.98 13.42
N ILE A 623 -23.31 26.24 14.42
CA ILE A 623 -22.21 27.21 14.34
C ILE A 623 -20.86 26.51 14.50
N GLU A 624 -20.00 26.63 13.48
CA GLU A 624 -18.64 26.08 13.51
C GLU A 624 -17.75 26.73 14.60
N PRO A 625 -16.67 26.06 15.04
CA PRO A 625 -16.29 24.67 14.73
C PRO A 625 -17.17 23.63 15.43
N TYR A 626 -17.21 22.41 14.87
CA TYR A 626 -17.94 21.26 15.45
C TYR A 626 -17.01 20.33 16.22
N GLU A 627 -17.55 19.74 17.29
CA GLU A 627 -16.99 18.62 18.04
C GLU A 627 -17.81 17.36 17.74
N PHE A 628 -17.13 16.24 17.45
CA PHE A 628 -17.75 14.99 17.05
C PHE A 628 -17.48 13.90 18.08
N ALA A 629 -18.53 13.23 18.55
CA ALA A 629 -18.45 12.14 19.50
C ALA A 629 -19.20 10.92 18.97
N TRP A 630 -18.46 9.85 18.68
CA TRP A 630 -19.01 8.57 18.26
C TRP A 630 -19.17 7.61 19.45
N SER A 631 -20.21 6.78 19.42
CA SER A 631 -20.42 5.72 20.41
C SER A 631 -21.21 4.54 19.82
N PRO A 632 -20.93 3.29 20.20
CA PRO A 632 -19.81 2.87 21.03
C PRO A 632 -18.53 2.70 20.19
N LEU A 633 -17.39 3.15 20.73
CA LEU A 633 -16.07 3.01 20.10
C LEU A 633 -15.28 1.84 20.71
N ALA A 634 -14.64 1.05 19.85
CA ALA A 634 -13.58 0.11 20.20
C ALA A 634 -12.20 0.77 20.07
N ALA A 635 -11.16 0.19 20.69
CA ALA A 635 -9.81 0.76 20.68
C ALA A 635 -9.18 0.87 19.27
N ALA A 636 -9.64 0.06 18.31
CA ALA A 636 -9.17 0.07 16.93
C ALA A 636 -9.94 1.04 16.02
N ASP A 637 -11.04 1.63 16.51
CA ASP A 637 -11.87 2.54 15.73
C ASP A 637 -11.13 3.86 15.47
N ARG A 638 -11.25 4.38 14.26
CA ARG A 638 -10.64 5.64 13.84
C ARG A 638 -11.72 6.65 13.51
N VAL A 639 -11.73 7.77 14.24
CA VAL A 639 -12.67 8.87 14.03
C VAL A 639 -11.96 10.03 13.34
N GLN A 640 -12.55 10.53 12.26
CA GLN A 640 -12.12 11.74 11.57
C GLN A 640 -13.33 12.65 11.34
N GLY A 641 -13.56 13.59 12.26
CA GLY A 641 -14.74 14.45 12.24
C GLY A 641 -16.04 13.63 12.25
N ALA A 642 -16.91 13.86 11.28
CA ALA A 642 -18.16 13.13 11.10
C ALA A 642 -17.98 11.74 10.47
N SER A 643 -16.75 11.24 10.30
CA SER A 643 -16.48 9.90 9.74
C SER A 643 -15.93 8.95 10.81
N LEU A 644 -16.39 7.71 10.79
CA LEU A 644 -15.92 6.62 11.64
C LEU A 644 -15.50 5.43 10.77
N THR A 645 -14.23 5.06 10.83
CA THR A 645 -13.72 3.80 10.27
C THR A 645 -13.62 2.76 11.38
N THR A 646 -14.30 1.64 11.21
CA THR A 646 -14.43 0.57 12.22
C THR A 646 -14.51 -0.79 11.56
N VAL A 647 -14.54 -1.86 12.36
CA VAL A 647 -14.76 -3.25 11.95
C VAL A 647 -15.96 -3.79 12.73
N ALA A 648 -16.74 -4.66 12.11
CA ALA A 648 -17.87 -5.32 12.77
C ALA A 648 -17.88 -6.81 12.43
N ASP A 649 -17.93 -7.66 13.46
CA ASP A 649 -18.08 -9.11 13.33
C ASP A 649 -19.50 -9.58 13.68
N ALA A 650 -20.33 -8.67 14.19
CA ALA A 650 -21.73 -8.88 14.51
C ALA A 650 -22.51 -7.58 14.28
N ALA A 651 -23.83 -7.69 14.13
CA ALA A 651 -24.69 -6.52 13.96
C ALA A 651 -24.52 -5.55 15.14
N LYS A 652 -24.34 -4.26 14.84
CA LYS A 652 -23.98 -3.24 15.83
C LYS A 652 -24.57 -1.88 15.44
N ARG A 653 -25.03 -1.12 16.43
CA ARG A 653 -25.49 0.25 16.22
C ARG A 653 -24.39 1.24 16.58
N PHE A 654 -24.15 2.22 15.72
CA PHE A 654 -23.28 3.36 16.01
C PHE A 654 -24.11 4.64 16.07
N THR A 655 -23.73 5.54 16.96
CA THR A 655 -24.35 6.84 17.18
C THR A 655 -23.29 7.92 17.04
N LEU A 656 -23.54 8.91 16.20
CA LEU A 656 -22.75 10.14 16.11
C LEU A 656 -23.50 11.24 16.85
N THR A 657 -22.84 11.85 17.83
CA THR A 657 -23.29 13.10 18.46
C THR A 657 -22.37 14.23 17.99
N VAL A 658 -22.96 15.27 17.43
CA VAL A 658 -22.27 16.49 17.00
C VAL A 658 -22.62 17.60 17.98
N THR A 659 -21.61 18.32 18.47
CA THR A 659 -21.77 19.52 19.28
C THR A 659 -21.18 20.70 18.54
N ASP A 660 -21.90 21.81 18.42
CA ASP A 660 -21.39 23.02 17.77
C ASP A 660 -20.74 24.00 18.78
N SER A 661 -20.15 25.09 18.30
CA SER A 661 -19.47 26.07 19.16
C SER A 661 -20.40 26.85 20.09
N SER A 662 -21.73 26.76 19.88
CA SER A 662 -22.76 27.27 20.78
C SER A 662 -23.24 26.23 21.81
N ALA A 663 -22.59 25.06 21.86
CA ALA A 663 -22.95 23.90 22.67
C ALA A 663 -24.29 23.23 22.30
N ALA A 664 -24.86 23.54 21.13
CA ALA A 664 -26.03 22.82 20.61
C ALA A 664 -25.62 21.41 20.19
N ARG A 665 -26.50 20.41 20.42
CA ARG A 665 -26.23 19.00 20.13
C ARG A 665 -27.25 18.39 19.18
N ALA A 666 -26.76 17.63 18.21
CA ALA A 666 -27.57 16.75 17.37
C ALA A 666 -26.97 15.34 17.39
N SER A 667 -27.82 14.31 17.33
CA SER A 667 -27.35 12.94 17.27
C SER A 667 -28.19 12.11 16.31
N ASP A 668 -27.55 11.18 15.63
CA ASP A 668 -28.22 10.17 14.81
C ASP A 668 -27.51 8.81 14.95
N SER A 669 -28.20 7.73 14.59
CA SER A 669 -27.69 6.37 14.72
C SER A 669 -27.92 5.52 13.48
N VAL A 670 -26.96 4.65 13.16
CA VAL A 670 -27.04 3.71 12.03
C VAL A 670 -26.84 2.27 12.50
N ASP A 671 -27.60 1.35 11.92
CA ASP A 671 -27.46 -0.09 12.16
C ASP A 671 -26.51 -0.73 11.13
N VAL A 672 -25.39 -1.27 11.63
CA VAL A 672 -24.46 -2.08 10.84
C VAL A 672 -24.93 -3.53 10.87
N GLU A 673 -25.09 -4.13 9.70
CA GLU A 673 -25.52 -5.52 9.53
C GLU A 673 -24.41 -6.34 8.87
N ILE A 674 -24.21 -7.57 9.32
CA ILE A 674 -23.23 -8.47 8.71
C ILE A 674 -23.85 -9.11 7.47
N ALA A 675 -23.24 -8.85 6.32
CA ALA A 675 -23.61 -9.46 5.06
C ALA A 675 -23.41 -10.98 5.12
N LYS A 676 -24.35 -11.72 4.54
CA LYS A 676 -24.20 -13.17 4.39
C LYS A 676 -23.12 -13.49 3.34
N PRO A 677 -22.38 -14.60 3.49
CA PRO A 677 -21.36 -15.03 2.53
C PRO A 677 -21.94 -15.18 1.13
N LEU A 678 -21.32 -14.54 0.14
CA LEU A 678 -21.62 -14.78 -1.27
C LEU A 678 -21.22 -16.22 -1.63
N THR A 679 -22.08 -16.93 -2.35
CA THR A 679 -21.74 -18.22 -2.96
C THR A 679 -21.92 -18.18 -4.47
N ALA A 680 -21.11 -18.97 -5.17
CA ALA A 680 -21.16 -19.15 -6.62
C ALA A 680 -21.15 -20.64 -6.94
N GLU A 681 -21.94 -21.04 -7.94
CA GLU A 681 -22.01 -22.41 -8.43
C GLU A 681 -21.95 -22.44 -9.96
N LEU A 682 -21.28 -23.45 -10.51
CA LEU A 682 -21.28 -23.82 -11.92
C LEU A 682 -21.87 -25.22 -12.11
N GLY A 683 -22.19 -25.57 -13.35
CA GLY A 683 -22.68 -26.91 -13.70
C GLY A 683 -21.62 -28.02 -13.54
N PRO A 684 -22.01 -29.30 -13.67
CA PRO A 684 -21.07 -30.42 -13.60
C PRO A 684 -20.09 -30.43 -14.77
N ASP A 685 -18.98 -31.15 -14.62
CA ASP A 685 -18.00 -31.35 -15.70
C ASP A 685 -18.64 -31.92 -16.96
N LEU A 686 -18.21 -31.44 -18.12
CA LEU A 686 -18.74 -31.86 -19.43
C LEU A 686 -17.62 -32.45 -20.29
N THR A 687 -17.96 -33.44 -21.12
CA THR A 687 -17.08 -33.94 -22.18
C THR A 687 -17.67 -33.57 -23.54
N VAL A 688 -16.88 -32.93 -24.39
CA VAL A 688 -17.33 -32.40 -25.69
C VAL A 688 -16.32 -32.71 -26.80
N LEU A 689 -16.76 -32.62 -28.06
CA LEU A 689 -15.85 -32.68 -29.20
C LEU A 689 -15.03 -31.39 -29.29
N LYS A 690 -13.83 -31.48 -29.87
CA LYS A 690 -12.99 -30.30 -30.14
C LYS A 690 -13.79 -29.25 -30.91
N ASN A 691 -13.65 -27.99 -30.50
CA ASN A 691 -14.34 -26.83 -31.08
C ASN A 691 -15.87 -26.86 -30.93
N THR A 692 -16.42 -27.64 -29.99
CA THR A 692 -17.84 -27.55 -29.64
C THR A 692 -18.09 -26.24 -28.89
N THR A 693 -18.95 -25.38 -29.43
CA THR A 693 -19.39 -24.17 -28.72
C THR A 693 -20.49 -24.51 -27.73
N LEU A 694 -20.32 -24.11 -26.47
CA LEU A 694 -21.32 -24.25 -25.41
C LEU A 694 -21.45 -22.97 -24.58
N ARG A 695 -22.58 -22.83 -23.88
CA ARG A 695 -22.83 -21.75 -22.91
C ARG A 695 -22.81 -22.32 -21.51
N ILE A 696 -21.95 -21.78 -20.66
CA ILE A 696 -21.87 -22.11 -19.23
C ILE A 696 -22.50 -20.98 -18.42
N GLU A 697 -23.21 -21.32 -17.33
CA GLU A 697 -23.97 -20.37 -16.52
C GLU A 697 -23.56 -20.50 -15.04
N ALA A 698 -23.28 -19.36 -14.41
CA ALA A 698 -23.04 -19.23 -12.99
C ALA A 698 -24.33 -18.89 -12.24
N ARG A 699 -24.50 -19.49 -11.06
CA ARG A 699 -25.58 -19.14 -10.12
C ARG A 699 -24.95 -18.51 -8.89
N LEU A 700 -25.38 -17.31 -8.54
CA LEU A 700 -25.00 -16.64 -7.29
C LEU A 700 -26.14 -16.71 -6.29
N SER A 701 -25.80 -16.88 -5.01
CA SER A 701 -26.73 -16.69 -3.91
C SER A 701 -26.11 -15.90 -2.77
N GLU A 702 -26.96 -15.16 -2.04
CA GLU A 702 -26.57 -14.27 -0.93
C GLU A 702 -25.62 -13.13 -1.38
N GLY A 703 -24.87 -12.50 -0.46
CA GLY A 703 -24.04 -11.32 -0.74
C GLY A 703 -24.82 -10.01 -0.99
N VAL A 704 -24.07 -8.91 -1.13
CA VAL A 704 -24.62 -7.54 -1.28
C VAL A 704 -24.51 -7.07 -2.73
N LYS A 705 -25.63 -6.69 -3.35
CA LYS A 705 -25.63 -6.16 -4.73
C LYS A 705 -25.05 -4.74 -4.80
N PRO A 706 -24.46 -4.32 -5.95
CA PRO A 706 -24.25 -5.09 -7.19
C PRO A 706 -23.09 -6.09 -7.11
N TYR A 707 -23.05 -7.05 -8.05
CA TYR A 707 -21.95 -7.99 -8.18
C TYR A 707 -21.05 -7.64 -9.37
N THR A 708 -19.75 -7.83 -9.22
CA THR A 708 -18.75 -7.84 -10.29
C THR A 708 -18.38 -9.27 -10.62
N ILE A 709 -18.45 -9.67 -11.90
CA ILE A 709 -18.25 -11.06 -12.34
C ILE A 709 -17.09 -11.12 -13.33
N ILE A 710 -16.16 -12.04 -13.10
CA ILE A 710 -15.00 -12.28 -13.95
C ILE A 710 -14.97 -13.75 -14.33
N TRP A 711 -14.80 -14.02 -15.63
CA TRP A 711 -14.63 -15.36 -16.15
C TRP A 711 -13.20 -15.57 -16.65
N SER A 712 -12.65 -16.76 -16.40
CA SER A 712 -11.32 -17.14 -16.87
C SER A 712 -11.24 -18.62 -17.25
N THR A 713 -10.24 -18.96 -18.05
CA THR A 713 -9.88 -20.32 -18.44
C THR A 713 -8.37 -20.46 -18.48
N ASN A 714 -7.79 -21.42 -17.75
CA ASN A 714 -6.33 -21.61 -17.66
C ASN A 714 -5.57 -20.28 -17.47
N ALA A 715 -6.04 -19.43 -16.54
CA ALA A 715 -5.53 -18.08 -16.25
C ALA A 715 -5.71 -16.99 -17.33
N LYS A 716 -6.45 -17.24 -18.42
CA LYS A 716 -6.82 -16.23 -19.43
C LYS A 716 -8.26 -15.77 -19.28
N LEU A 717 -8.54 -14.48 -19.48
CA LEU A 717 -9.91 -13.95 -19.44
C LEU A 717 -10.77 -14.54 -20.56
N VAL A 718 -12.04 -14.77 -20.24
CA VAL A 718 -13.06 -15.26 -21.19
C VAL A 718 -14.10 -14.16 -21.38
N SER A 719 -14.45 -13.88 -22.64
CA SER A 719 -15.55 -12.97 -22.94
C SER A 719 -16.88 -13.55 -22.44
N ALA A 720 -17.60 -12.77 -21.63
CA ALA A 720 -18.79 -13.22 -20.94
C ALA A 720 -19.83 -12.11 -20.87
N ASP A 721 -21.09 -12.50 -20.69
CA ASP A 721 -22.22 -11.61 -20.44
C ASP A 721 -22.75 -11.90 -19.03
N GLY A 722 -22.24 -11.13 -18.06
CA GLY A 722 -22.56 -11.27 -16.64
C GLY A 722 -22.34 -12.69 -16.13
N LEU A 723 -23.44 -13.35 -15.75
CA LEU A 723 -23.43 -14.71 -15.18
C LEU A 723 -23.34 -15.83 -16.22
N SER A 724 -23.10 -15.54 -17.49
CA SER A 724 -22.91 -16.58 -18.50
C SER A 724 -21.72 -16.31 -19.39
N ALA A 725 -21.02 -17.39 -19.76
CA ALA A 725 -19.90 -17.34 -20.71
C ALA A 725 -20.17 -18.31 -21.88
N THR A 726 -19.83 -17.89 -23.09
CA THR A 726 -19.87 -18.74 -24.28
C THR A 726 -18.44 -19.18 -24.59
N VAL A 727 -18.21 -20.48 -24.67
CA VAL A 727 -16.86 -21.05 -24.75
C VAL A 727 -16.76 -22.10 -25.86
N THR A 728 -15.59 -22.17 -26.50
CA THR A 728 -15.29 -23.10 -27.60
C THR A 728 -13.91 -23.73 -27.35
N PRO A 729 -13.80 -24.74 -26.48
CA PRO A 729 -12.51 -25.31 -26.10
C PRO A 729 -11.86 -26.12 -27.23
N GLU A 730 -10.57 -25.85 -27.47
CA GLU A 730 -9.73 -26.61 -28.40
C GLU A 730 -8.96 -27.76 -27.73
N ALA A 731 -8.84 -27.68 -26.40
CA ALA A 731 -8.23 -28.66 -25.51
C ALA A 731 -8.97 -28.68 -24.16
N THR A 732 -8.80 -29.76 -23.40
CA THR A 732 -9.38 -29.87 -22.04
C THR A 732 -8.97 -28.67 -21.19
N SER A 733 -9.96 -27.94 -20.68
CA SER A 733 -9.77 -26.65 -20.01
C SER A 733 -10.66 -26.54 -18.77
N VAL A 734 -10.19 -25.81 -17.76
CA VAL A 734 -10.98 -25.50 -16.56
C VAL A 734 -11.45 -24.06 -16.66
N TYR A 735 -12.77 -23.86 -16.59
CA TYR A 735 -13.39 -22.55 -16.59
C TYR A 735 -13.73 -22.14 -15.16
N ARG A 736 -13.36 -20.92 -14.81
CA ARG A 736 -13.49 -20.37 -13.45
C ARG A 736 -14.29 -19.07 -13.51
N VAL A 737 -15.29 -18.96 -12.65
CA VAL A 737 -16.02 -17.71 -12.40
C VAL A 737 -15.64 -17.18 -11.02
N ILE A 738 -15.36 -15.89 -10.94
CA ILE A 738 -15.16 -15.16 -9.70
C ILE A 738 -16.25 -14.09 -9.65
N ALA A 739 -17.10 -14.14 -8.64
CA ALA A 739 -18.07 -13.09 -8.37
C ALA A 739 -17.65 -12.35 -7.09
N THR A 740 -17.72 -11.02 -7.11
CA THR A 740 -17.44 -10.17 -5.94
C THR A 740 -18.64 -9.27 -5.69
N ASP A 741 -19.08 -9.17 -4.45
CA ASP A 741 -20.22 -8.34 -4.04
C ASP A 741 -19.80 -6.91 -3.67
N ALA A 742 -20.77 -6.02 -3.40
CA ALA A 742 -20.53 -4.61 -3.13
C ALA A 742 -19.80 -4.33 -1.81
N VAL A 743 -19.69 -5.33 -0.93
CA VAL A 743 -18.95 -5.24 0.34
C VAL A 743 -17.62 -6.02 0.28
N GLY A 744 -17.21 -6.46 -0.92
CA GLY A 744 -15.92 -7.08 -1.18
C GLY A 744 -15.84 -8.58 -0.90
N GLN A 745 -16.96 -9.27 -0.65
CA GLN A 745 -16.96 -10.73 -0.53
C GLN A 745 -16.85 -11.37 -1.91
N SER A 746 -15.93 -12.33 -2.06
CA SER A 746 -15.74 -13.06 -3.31
C SER A 746 -16.16 -14.53 -3.19
N ALA A 747 -16.78 -15.05 -4.25
CA ALA A 747 -17.09 -16.46 -4.42
C ALA A 747 -16.50 -16.97 -5.73
N VAL A 748 -16.02 -18.22 -5.70
CA VAL A 748 -15.34 -18.87 -6.82
C VAL A 748 -16.05 -20.18 -7.12
N ALA A 749 -16.28 -20.45 -8.40
CA ALA A 749 -16.72 -21.76 -8.87
C ALA A 749 -15.94 -22.15 -10.13
N GLU A 750 -15.73 -23.46 -10.30
CA GLU A 750 -15.00 -24.04 -11.42
C GLU A 750 -15.81 -25.15 -12.10
N GLN A 751 -15.65 -25.26 -13.41
CA GLN A 751 -16.23 -26.32 -14.23
C GLN A 751 -15.18 -26.80 -15.23
N ARG A 752 -14.91 -28.11 -15.27
CA ARG A 752 -13.98 -28.69 -16.24
C ARG A 752 -14.71 -29.10 -17.51
N ILE A 753 -14.18 -28.66 -18.65
CA ILE A 753 -14.65 -29.09 -19.96
C ILE A 753 -13.56 -29.94 -20.60
N VAL A 754 -13.83 -31.23 -20.75
CA VAL A 754 -12.93 -32.23 -21.33
C VAL A 754 -13.15 -32.30 -22.84
N VAL A 755 -12.09 -32.12 -23.61
CA VAL A 755 -12.13 -32.30 -25.08
C VAL A 755 -11.75 -33.74 -25.40
N ALA A 756 -12.71 -34.51 -25.94
CA ALA A 756 -12.50 -35.90 -26.30
C ALA A 756 -11.55 -36.02 -27.51
N SER A 757 -10.58 -36.94 -27.43
CA SER A 757 -9.74 -37.31 -28.57
C SER A 757 -10.57 -38.08 -29.63
N PRO A 758 -10.19 -38.03 -30.92
CA PRO A 758 -10.81 -38.87 -31.94
C PRO A 758 -10.79 -40.34 -31.54
N VAL A 759 -11.90 -41.05 -31.76
CA VAL A 759 -11.92 -42.51 -31.58
C VAL A 759 -11.13 -43.16 -32.72
N SER A 760 -10.24 -44.07 -32.37
CA SER A 760 -9.46 -44.89 -33.30
C SER A 760 -9.56 -46.35 -32.92
N LEU A 761 -9.50 -47.23 -33.91
CA LEU A 761 -9.77 -48.65 -33.76
C LEU A 761 -8.76 -49.46 -34.57
N ARG A 762 -8.21 -50.51 -33.96
CA ARG A 762 -7.50 -51.59 -34.67
C ARG A 762 -8.02 -52.95 -34.20
N ILE A 763 -7.85 -53.96 -35.04
CA ILE A 763 -8.19 -55.34 -34.70
C ILE A 763 -6.91 -56.16 -34.58
N GLN A 764 -6.83 -56.97 -33.53
CA GLN A 764 -5.81 -58.00 -33.37
C GLN A 764 -6.46 -59.39 -33.46
N ALA A 765 -5.78 -60.33 -34.10
CA ALA A 765 -6.21 -61.72 -34.18
C ALA A 765 -5.16 -62.66 -33.60
N ASP A 766 -5.63 -63.66 -32.87
CA ASP A 766 -4.80 -64.75 -32.34
C ASP A 766 -5.52 -66.10 -32.52
N PRO A 767 -5.07 -66.98 -33.44
CA PRO A 767 -4.09 -66.73 -34.51
C PRO A 767 -4.73 -66.16 -35.79
N ALA A 768 -4.01 -65.30 -36.53
CA ALA A 768 -4.50 -64.70 -37.79
C ALA A 768 -4.67 -65.67 -38.98
N MET A 769 -4.16 -66.91 -38.86
CA MET A 769 -4.39 -68.01 -39.82
C MET A 769 -4.86 -69.26 -39.08
N ILE A 770 -5.89 -69.90 -39.62
CA ILE A 770 -6.55 -71.07 -39.00
C ILE A 770 -6.80 -72.19 -40.02
N GLY A 771 -6.85 -73.43 -39.53
CA GLY A 771 -7.34 -74.57 -40.30
C GLY A 771 -8.86 -74.57 -40.42
N SER A 772 -9.40 -75.24 -41.45
CA SER A 772 -10.85 -75.38 -41.62
C SER A 772 -11.49 -76.01 -40.36
N GLY A 773 -12.49 -75.33 -39.79
CA GLY A 773 -13.19 -75.75 -38.56
C GLY A 773 -12.60 -75.23 -37.25
N ASN A 774 -11.46 -74.54 -37.28
CA ASN A 774 -10.87 -73.87 -36.10
C ASN A 774 -11.41 -72.43 -35.95
N SER A 775 -11.07 -71.77 -34.83
CA SER A 775 -11.48 -70.39 -34.53
C SER A 775 -10.27 -69.50 -34.24
N SER A 776 -10.47 -68.18 -34.35
CA SER A 776 -9.50 -67.13 -33.97
C SER A 776 -10.14 -66.21 -32.94
N THR A 777 -9.39 -65.77 -31.94
CA THR A 777 -9.83 -64.68 -31.06
C THR A 777 -9.59 -63.36 -31.75
N LEU A 778 -10.62 -62.51 -31.86
CA LEU A 778 -10.52 -61.14 -32.35
C LEU A 778 -10.63 -60.17 -31.18
N THR A 779 -9.70 -59.22 -31.08
CA THR A 779 -9.73 -58.14 -30.08
C THR A 779 -9.74 -56.79 -30.78
N ALA A 780 -10.81 -56.01 -30.57
CA ALA A 780 -10.90 -54.61 -30.90
C ALA A 780 -10.13 -53.79 -29.86
N VAL A 781 -9.06 -53.13 -30.30
CA VAL A 781 -8.30 -52.21 -29.46
C VAL A 781 -8.72 -50.80 -29.82
N VAL A 782 -9.44 -50.16 -28.90
CA VAL A 782 -9.96 -48.79 -29.03
C VAL A 782 -9.01 -47.83 -28.33
N GLU A 783 -8.60 -46.77 -29.02
CA GLU A 783 -7.82 -45.66 -28.46
C GLU A 783 -8.55 -44.33 -28.73
N GLY A 784 -8.64 -43.46 -27.72
CA GLY A 784 -9.42 -42.21 -27.78
C GLY A 784 -10.94 -42.41 -27.66
N GLY A 785 -11.71 -41.37 -27.95
CA GLY A 785 -13.18 -41.35 -27.83
C GLY A 785 -13.72 -41.16 -26.39
N ALA A 786 -15.01 -40.83 -26.29
CA ALA A 786 -15.72 -40.62 -25.03
C ALA A 786 -16.57 -41.86 -24.65
N PRO A 787 -16.32 -42.51 -23.50
CA PRO A 787 -17.12 -43.67 -23.07
C PRO A 787 -18.56 -43.28 -22.69
N PRO A 788 -19.52 -44.22 -22.69
CA PRO A 788 -19.39 -45.63 -23.09
C PRO A 788 -19.30 -45.85 -24.61
N PHE A 789 -18.73 -46.99 -25.03
CA PHE A 789 -18.59 -47.39 -26.43
C PHE A 789 -19.64 -48.42 -26.84
N THR A 790 -20.17 -48.29 -28.06
CA THR A 790 -21.02 -49.28 -28.73
C THR A 790 -20.19 -50.00 -29.80
N ILE A 791 -20.04 -51.32 -29.69
CA ILE A 791 -19.21 -52.14 -30.59
C ILE A 791 -20.11 -52.99 -31.50
N ARG A 792 -19.71 -53.16 -32.77
CA ARG A 792 -20.40 -54.00 -33.76
C ARG A 792 -19.39 -54.76 -34.61
N TRP A 793 -19.43 -56.08 -34.59
CA TRP A 793 -18.67 -56.94 -35.49
C TRP A 793 -19.51 -57.42 -36.68
N ALA A 794 -18.90 -57.48 -37.86
CA ALA A 794 -19.46 -58.06 -39.08
C ALA A 794 -18.45 -59.01 -39.76
N PRO A 795 -18.89 -60.19 -40.28
CA PRO A 795 -20.25 -60.74 -40.23
C PRO A 795 -20.63 -61.20 -38.81
N ALA A 796 -21.74 -60.68 -38.28
CA ALA A 796 -22.13 -60.90 -36.87
C ALA A 796 -22.44 -62.38 -36.57
N ASN A 797 -22.87 -63.14 -37.58
CA ASN A 797 -23.19 -64.56 -37.47
C ASN A 797 -21.95 -65.47 -37.42
N LEU A 798 -20.75 -64.92 -37.60
CA LEU A 798 -19.49 -65.66 -37.58
C LEU A 798 -18.64 -65.38 -36.33
N VAL A 799 -19.15 -64.57 -35.39
CA VAL A 799 -18.50 -64.27 -34.12
C VAL A 799 -19.38 -64.70 -32.93
N SER A 800 -18.76 -65.02 -31.79
CA SER A 800 -19.49 -65.49 -30.60
C SER A 800 -20.32 -64.39 -29.92
N ASP A 801 -19.84 -63.15 -29.98
CA ASP A 801 -20.53 -61.95 -29.48
C ASP A 801 -20.19 -60.76 -30.37
N ALA A 802 -21.18 -60.21 -31.08
CA ALA A 802 -20.96 -59.11 -32.00
C ALA A 802 -20.87 -57.74 -31.32
N ALA A 803 -21.07 -57.64 -30.01
CA ALA A 803 -21.06 -56.39 -29.24
C ALA A 803 -19.93 -56.28 -28.20
N ALA A 804 -19.08 -57.31 -28.08
CA ALA A 804 -17.95 -57.30 -27.16
C ALA A 804 -16.65 -56.77 -27.81
N LEU A 805 -15.76 -56.16 -27.01
CA LEU A 805 -14.42 -55.75 -27.46
C LEU A 805 -13.58 -56.96 -27.87
N THR A 806 -13.78 -58.12 -27.24
CA THR A 806 -13.13 -59.38 -27.60
C THR A 806 -14.19 -60.42 -27.96
N THR A 807 -14.03 -61.08 -29.09
CA THR A 807 -14.97 -62.07 -29.60
C THR A 807 -14.24 -63.23 -30.30
N VAL A 808 -14.87 -64.40 -30.40
CA VAL A 808 -14.29 -65.56 -31.09
C VAL A 808 -14.90 -65.69 -32.47
N ALA A 809 -14.07 -65.65 -33.50
CA ALA A 809 -14.45 -65.78 -34.91
C ALA A 809 -14.26 -67.22 -35.42
N SER A 810 -15.28 -67.76 -36.09
CA SER A 810 -15.28 -69.12 -36.66
C SER A 810 -15.72 -69.13 -38.13
N PRO A 811 -14.92 -68.53 -39.05
CA PRO A 811 -15.30 -68.44 -40.46
C PRO A 811 -15.11 -69.78 -41.22
N PRO A 812 -16.03 -70.17 -42.12
CA PRO A 812 -15.92 -71.41 -42.89
C PRO A 812 -14.89 -71.36 -44.04
N SER A 813 -14.48 -70.15 -44.45
CA SER A 813 -13.47 -69.86 -45.47
C SER A 813 -12.74 -68.55 -45.12
N THR A 814 -11.66 -68.20 -45.82
CA THR A 814 -11.00 -66.90 -45.63
C THR A 814 -12.03 -65.76 -45.66
N THR A 815 -12.09 -64.98 -44.57
CA THR A 815 -13.15 -63.98 -44.34
C THR A 815 -12.55 -62.72 -43.72
N THR A 816 -12.93 -61.56 -44.24
CA THR A 816 -12.64 -60.26 -43.62
C THR A 816 -13.69 -59.92 -42.59
N PHE A 817 -13.24 -59.66 -41.37
CA PHE A 817 -14.07 -59.15 -40.28
C PHE A 817 -13.91 -57.64 -40.18
N ALA A 818 -15.04 -56.93 -40.11
CA ALA A 818 -15.09 -55.52 -39.80
C ALA A 818 -15.57 -55.32 -38.36
N CYS A 819 -14.90 -54.44 -37.61
CA CYS A 819 -15.36 -53.96 -36.32
C CYS A 819 -15.67 -52.48 -36.44
N THR A 820 -16.83 -52.04 -35.97
CA THR A 820 -17.19 -50.63 -35.84
C THR A 820 -17.41 -50.30 -34.37
N VAL A 821 -16.77 -49.24 -33.90
CA VAL A 821 -16.95 -48.68 -32.56
C VAL A 821 -17.52 -47.27 -32.67
N GLN A 822 -18.58 -47.00 -31.92
CA GLN A 822 -19.17 -45.66 -31.76
C GLN A 822 -19.09 -45.22 -30.31
N ASP A 823 -18.61 -44.01 -30.06
CA ASP A 823 -18.49 -43.43 -28.72
C ASP A 823 -19.77 -42.67 -28.28
N ALA A 824 -19.80 -42.19 -27.03
CA ALA A 824 -20.94 -41.46 -26.47
C ALA A 824 -21.19 -40.07 -27.09
N LEU A 825 -20.22 -39.56 -27.85
CA LEU A 825 -20.32 -38.31 -28.63
C LEU A 825 -20.61 -38.59 -30.12
N ASN A 826 -20.97 -39.82 -30.48
CA ASN A 826 -21.24 -40.29 -31.84
C ASN A 826 -20.04 -40.27 -32.80
N GLN A 827 -18.81 -40.24 -32.28
CA GLN A 827 -17.63 -40.51 -33.09
C GLN A 827 -17.61 -41.99 -33.47
N VAL A 828 -17.25 -42.31 -34.72
CA VAL A 828 -17.25 -43.69 -35.23
C VAL A 828 -15.87 -44.03 -35.80
N ALA A 829 -15.33 -45.19 -35.43
CA ALA A 829 -14.16 -45.80 -36.06
C ALA A 829 -14.49 -47.21 -36.54
N THR A 830 -14.00 -47.56 -37.74
CA THR A 830 -14.11 -48.91 -38.30
C THR A 830 -12.74 -49.43 -38.68
N ALA A 831 -12.49 -50.70 -38.37
CA ALA A 831 -11.30 -51.42 -38.78
C ALA A 831 -11.68 -52.75 -39.40
N GLU A 832 -10.83 -53.26 -40.30
CA GLU A 832 -11.02 -54.55 -40.95
C GLU A 832 -9.79 -55.44 -40.77
N LEU A 833 -9.99 -56.74 -40.62
CA LEU A 833 -8.93 -57.74 -40.56
C LEU A 833 -9.37 -59.04 -41.22
N GLU A 834 -8.53 -59.57 -42.11
CA GLU A 834 -8.75 -60.86 -42.78
C GLU A 834 -8.22 -62.02 -41.94
N ILE A 835 -9.07 -63.04 -41.72
CA ILE A 835 -8.67 -64.34 -41.17
C ILE A 835 -8.58 -65.35 -42.31
N LYS A 836 -7.38 -65.91 -42.53
CA LYS A 836 -7.13 -66.87 -43.61
C LYS A 836 -7.45 -68.30 -43.16
N VAL A 837 -8.27 -69.01 -43.95
CA VAL A 837 -8.64 -70.41 -43.71
C VAL A 837 -8.04 -71.29 -44.80
N SER A 838 -7.12 -72.19 -44.45
CA SER A 838 -6.46 -73.08 -45.42
C SER A 838 -7.31 -74.31 -45.73
N SER A 839 -7.62 -74.58 -47.00
CA SER A 839 -8.35 -75.76 -47.46
C SER A 839 -7.41 -76.88 -47.96
N GLY A 840 -7.10 -77.84 -47.09
CA GLY A 840 -6.71 -79.20 -47.47
C GLY A 840 -5.23 -79.52 -47.76
N SER A 841 -4.72 -80.46 -46.97
CA SER A 841 -3.73 -81.52 -47.27
C SER A 841 -2.32 -81.17 -47.76
N ASN A 842 -1.34 -81.52 -46.90
CA ASN A 842 0.12 -81.52 -47.07
C ASN A 842 0.84 -80.17 -47.17
N LEU A 843 1.50 -79.78 -46.07
CA LEU A 843 2.88 -79.30 -46.14
C LEU A 843 3.73 -80.11 -45.16
N LEU A 844 4.75 -80.73 -45.75
CA LEU A 844 5.72 -81.67 -45.21
C LEU A 844 6.72 -80.98 -44.25
N ALA A 845 7.29 -81.78 -43.36
CA ALA A 845 8.54 -81.48 -42.67
C ALA A 845 9.67 -81.27 -43.70
N GLY A 846 10.51 -80.26 -43.48
CA GLY A 846 11.74 -80.01 -44.20
C GLY A 846 12.73 -79.32 -43.27
N ASP A 847 13.80 -80.04 -42.93
CA ASP A 847 14.97 -79.61 -42.18
C ASP A 847 16.09 -79.15 -43.15
N ASP A 848 17.13 -78.53 -42.57
CA ASP A 848 18.48 -78.21 -43.07
C ASP A 848 18.83 -76.85 -43.76
N THR A 849 19.40 -75.97 -42.92
CA THR A 849 20.72 -75.27 -42.95
C THR A 849 21.21 -74.37 -44.10
N ALA A 850 21.75 -73.20 -43.68
CA ALA A 850 22.99 -72.47 -44.05
C ALA A 850 22.72 -70.97 -44.32
N ALA A 851 23.03 -70.04 -43.41
CA ALA A 851 24.34 -69.42 -43.11
C ALA A 851 24.84 -68.43 -44.19
N ASP A 852 24.76 -67.12 -43.91
CA ASP A 852 25.91 -66.21 -44.02
C ASP A 852 25.69 -64.90 -43.23
N ALA A 853 26.75 -64.45 -42.56
CA ALA A 853 26.85 -63.25 -41.70
C ALA A 853 27.41 -62.04 -42.50
N PRO A 854 27.51 -60.77 -42.00
CA PRO A 854 28.22 -60.41 -40.76
C PRO A 854 27.55 -59.31 -39.87
N SER A 855 28.02 -59.26 -38.62
CA SER A 855 27.82 -58.25 -37.55
C SER A 855 28.56 -56.91 -37.85
N PRO A 856 28.60 -55.84 -36.99
CA PRO A 856 28.28 -55.80 -35.55
C PRO A 856 27.70 -54.49 -34.92
N LEU A 857 27.59 -54.52 -33.57
CA LEU A 857 27.49 -53.44 -32.54
C LEU A 857 26.09 -52.81 -32.32
N LEU A 858 25.57 -52.52 -31.11
CA LEU A 858 25.99 -52.62 -29.70
C LEU A 858 24.69 -52.67 -28.86
N GLY A 859 24.58 -53.55 -27.86
CA GLY A 859 24.33 -53.11 -26.48
C GLY A 859 22.91 -53.38 -25.95
N GLY A 860 22.76 -54.40 -25.09
CA GLY A 860 21.65 -54.45 -24.13
C GLY A 860 21.90 -53.51 -22.92
N PRO A 861 21.10 -53.54 -21.83
CA PRO A 861 20.32 -54.69 -21.38
C PRO A 861 18.89 -54.40 -20.84
N ALA A 862 18.16 -55.52 -20.67
CA ALA A 862 17.24 -55.84 -19.59
C ALA A 862 16.00 -54.97 -19.37
N CYS A 863 14.84 -55.49 -19.80
CA CYS A 863 13.56 -55.19 -19.14
C CYS A 863 13.26 -56.32 -18.14
N GLY A 864 13.50 -56.02 -16.86
CA GLY A 864 13.00 -56.78 -15.73
C GLY A 864 11.53 -56.47 -15.50
N THR A 865 10.80 -57.49 -15.09
CA THR A 865 9.40 -57.48 -14.67
C THR A 865 9.10 -56.39 -13.63
N ALA A 866 8.10 -55.54 -13.88
CA ALA A 866 7.41 -54.81 -12.82
C ALA A 866 5.93 -54.63 -13.18
N ALA A 867 5.08 -55.21 -12.36
CA ALA A 867 3.64 -55.03 -12.36
C ALA A 867 3.30 -53.60 -11.91
N LEU A 868 2.47 -52.90 -12.68
CA LEU A 868 1.82 -51.66 -12.27
C LEU A 868 0.38 -52.01 -11.84
N THR A 869 0.22 -52.29 -10.55
CA THR A 869 -1.06 -52.18 -9.86
C THR A 869 -1.13 -50.83 -9.16
N ALA A 870 -2.23 -50.14 -9.43
CA ALA A 870 -2.65 -48.88 -8.83
C ALA A 870 -2.53 -48.85 -7.30
N THR A 871 -2.12 -47.70 -6.76
CA THR A 871 -2.29 -47.36 -5.34
C THR A 871 -3.49 -46.43 -5.22
N LEU A 872 -4.53 -46.86 -4.49
CA LEU A 872 -5.37 -45.97 -3.70
C LEU A 872 -5.86 -46.73 -2.45
N VAL A 873 -5.81 -46.02 -1.31
CA VAL A 873 -6.50 -46.27 -0.04
C VAL A 873 -5.75 -47.07 1.06
N ALA A 874 -5.07 -46.29 1.91
CA ALA A 874 -5.26 -46.19 3.37
C ALA A 874 -4.33 -46.89 4.39
N ILE A 875 -4.21 -46.15 5.51
CA ILE A 875 -3.93 -46.50 6.91
C ILE A 875 -2.48 -46.33 7.40
N VAL A 876 -2.32 -45.27 8.20
CA VAL A 876 -1.22 -44.98 9.12
C VAL A 876 -1.36 -45.84 10.39
N GLY A 877 -0.28 -46.54 10.79
CA GLY A 877 -0.16 -47.11 12.14
C GLY A 877 1.06 -48.04 12.36
N MET A 878 1.85 -47.73 13.40
CA MET A 878 2.97 -48.52 14.01
C MET A 878 4.27 -48.63 13.19
N MET A 879 5.51 -48.50 13.68
CA MET A 879 6.16 -48.41 15.00
C MET A 879 7.55 -47.73 14.78
N LEU A 880 7.93 -46.72 15.59
CA LEU A 880 9.05 -46.75 16.57
C LEU A 880 10.39 -47.40 16.12
N THR A 881 11.51 -46.65 16.11
CA THR A 881 12.57 -46.71 17.16
C THR A 881 13.90 -45.99 16.79
N ARG A 882 14.49 -45.35 17.83
CA ARG A 882 15.92 -45.00 18.08
C ARG A 882 16.50 -43.84 17.23
N ARG A 883 17.10 -42.79 17.78
CA ARG A 883 17.64 -42.48 19.11
C ARG A 883 17.48 -40.99 19.41
#